data_AF-A0A8J3WR94-F1
#
_entry.id   AF-A0A8J3WR94-F1
#
_cell.length_a   1.000
_cell.length_b   1.000
_cell.length_c   1.000
_cell.angle_alpha   90.00
_cell.angle_beta   90.00
_cell.angle_gamma   90.00
#
_symmetry.space_group_name_H-M   'P 1'
#
loop_
_entity.id
_entity.type
_entity.pdbx_description
1 polymer ?
#
loop_
_entity_poly.entity_id
_entity_poly.type
_entity_poly.pdbx_seq_one_letter_code
_entity_poly.pdbx_strand_id
1 'polypeptide(L)'
;MSPQTGGKADAGEQSAAFYAALRALAPRGRARLDVRTDAGDAWAHTYAATAKLGEDPPAGPYAWYLTNTRREFAFIVFDLDRGRGDVERDADELMSVLEAADIRYLVCVSGPARGLHLWVPVEPVAAAVVRALARAAARRLPTLDISPLTNTRTGCVRPPGAPHRAGGISVPVHQWVPITPEATAAALAERNPAEAIERLAVLLDADDPGPEQIEAEAVRTIETTPAGPRLAGRRHPVDVAELLATTPGPGAGHAHLARILVRLALARWSAPEATRLLEDHLQAPGLVHLRCQGGARSRHRGPGERVALIARQWERAVAYAATLRPLAAPVDGPPGEAEQSAPADEWDVRLAAVVPLVAGVREAIAAEPGRWSTPAGPADRRALEYVLELALQTAREEIELDCRRLALATGMGRSTAARALERLILDGWLELAARGEGQRAHRYRVLPQSHGEVAASPVTNEVSGSVAQGGTQGNPPLAAELQRLRAARARHCSELLARRTLVSHDVFAHPHRARGPAGLGRHVAGTAAVLDTGLYKVQDMARVTGYSLRTTRRHLEILRAHRLARTSERPEPGAWRRTRTRLHTVAVRIGAAGTRERRHRSYAIEREAYTWWLAELGWMRTTGKRRRPPEPDQSRLVLAGLPRWGNRDRYPRDHHGRADHRAARLGVATQRLSATA
;
A
#
# COMPACT_ATOMS: atom_id res chain seq x y z
N MET A 1 38.09 24.67 44.62
CA MET A 1 36.87 23.86 44.82
C MET A 1 36.45 23.33 43.46
N SER A 2 36.19 22.02 43.33
CA SER A 2 35.89 21.38 42.04
C SER A 2 34.45 21.64 41.59
N PRO A 3 34.18 21.77 40.28
CA PRO A 3 32.81 21.89 39.77
C PRO A 3 32.03 20.58 39.99
N GLN A 4 30.75 20.69 40.34
CA GLN A 4 29.91 19.55 40.72
C GLN A 4 29.55 18.65 39.54
N THR A 5 29.59 17.34 39.74
CA THR A 5 29.26 16.30 38.74
C THR A 5 27.77 15.94 38.67
N GLY A 6 26.91 16.56 39.47
CA GLY A 6 25.53 16.11 39.72
C GLY A 6 24.58 16.13 38.51
N GLY A 7 24.71 17.10 37.61
CA GLY A 7 23.71 17.36 36.54
C GLY A 7 23.52 16.28 35.47
N LYS A 8 24.31 15.20 35.48
CA LYS A 8 24.10 14.03 34.59
C LYS A 8 23.34 12.88 35.23
N ALA A 9 23.31 12.78 36.56
CA ALA A 9 22.57 11.73 37.26
C ALA A 9 21.07 12.04 37.26
N ASP A 10 20.71 13.24 37.75
CA ASP A 10 19.36 13.79 37.82
C ASP A 10 18.61 13.71 36.47
N ALA A 11 19.23 14.17 35.38
CA ALA A 11 18.64 14.07 34.03
C ALA A 11 18.42 12.63 33.54
N GLY A 12 19.15 11.64 34.06
CA GLY A 12 18.95 10.22 33.77
C GLY A 12 17.79 9.62 34.57
N GLU A 13 17.71 9.95 35.86
CA GLU A 13 16.63 9.56 36.78
C GLU A 13 15.27 10.13 36.34
N GLN A 14 15.23 11.42 36.00
CA GLN A 14 14.06 12.05 35.37
C GLN A 14 13.65 11.37 34.06
N SER A 15 14.62 11.02 33.19
CA SER A 15 14.33 10.31 31.93
C SER A 15 13.70 8.94 32.18
N ALA A 16 14.15 8.22 33.21
CA ALA A 16 13.58 6.93 33.61
C ALA A 16 12.15 7.08 34.18
N ALA A 17 11.90 8.11 35.01
CA ALA A 17 10.57 8.39 35.55
C ALA A 17 9.55 8.73 34.44
N PHE A 18 9.91 9.62 33.51
CA PHE A 18 9.09 9.87 32.31
C PHE A 18 8.87 8.60 31.47
N TYR A 19 9.90 7.79 31.26
CA TYR A 19 9.77 6.55 30.51
C TYR A 19 8.78 5.57 31.17
N ALA A 20 8.88 5.38 32.49
CA ALA A 20 8.01 4.49 33.24
C ALA A 20 6.53 4.91 33.15
N ALA A 21 6.24 6.21 33.30
CA ALA A 21 4.89 6.75 33.19
C ALA A 21 4.33 6.70 31.75
N LEU A 22 5.19 6.88 30.73
CA LEU A 22 4.76 7.10 29.35
C LEU A 22 4.82 5.85 28.45
N ARG A 23 5.64 4.83 28.77
CA ARG A 23 5.89 3.67 27.87
C ARG A 23 4.64 2.97 27.34
N ALA A 24 3.56 2.94 28.12
CA ALA A 24 2.27 2.33 27.75
C ALA A 24 1.50 3.10 26.65
N LEU A 25 1.76 4.39 26.48
CA LEU A 25 1.10 5.24 25.47
C LEU A 25 1.72 5.10 24.06
N ALA A 26 2.88 4.46 23.94
CA ALA A 26 3.59 4.30 22.67
C ALA A 26 2.73 3.50 21.64
N PRO A 27 2.32 4.07 20.47
CA PRO A 27 1.27 3.50 19.60
C PRO A 27 1.50 2.11 19.00
N ARG A 28 2.70 1.55 19.17
CA ARG A 28 3.07 0.18 18.74
C ARG A 28 3.72 -0.65 19.85
N GLY A 29 3.80 -0.16 21.10
CA GLY A 29 4.60 -0.75 22.18
C GLY A 29 6.13 -0.70 21.94
N ARG A 30 6.57 0.22 21.06
CA ARG A 30 7.91 0.19 20.43
C ARG A 30 8.41 1.58 20.08
N ALA A 31 9.73 1.75 20.18
CA ALA A 31 10.45 2.92 19.70
C ALA A 31 11.53 2.55 18.69
N ARG A 32 11.83 3.49 17.78
CA ARG A 32 13.05 3.48 16.98
C ARG A 32 14.21 3.95 17.85
N LEU A 33 15.33 3.24 17.82
CA LEU A 33 16.52 3.60 18.61
C LEU A 33 17.57 4.19 17.67
N ASP A 34 18.22 5.27 18.11
CA ASP A 34 19.46 5.69 17.49
C ASP A 34 20.64 4.82 17.94
N VAL A 35 21.70 4.80 17.13
CA VAL A 35 22.85 3.89 17.30
C VAL A 35 24.10 4.74 17.53
N ARG A 36 25.03 4.28 18.39
CA ARG A 36 26.35 4.92 18.49
C ARG A 36 27.15 4.67 17.21
N THR A 37 27.93 5.65 16.78
CA THR A 37 28.84 5.51 15.63
C THR A 37 29.95 4.51 15.93
N ASP A 38 30.53 3.89 14.89
CA ASP A 38 31.61 2.89 15.04
C ASP A 38 32.83 3.39 15.85
N ALA A 39 33.06 4.70 15.87
CA ALA A 39 34.08 5.38 16.67
C ALA A 39 33.71 5.56 18.17
N GLY A 40 32.61 4.97 18.64
CA GLY A 40 32.15 5.01 20.03
C GLY A 40 31.47 6.31 20.45
N ASP A 41 32.11 7.47 20.27
CA ASP A 41 31.78 8.67 21.06
C ASP A 41 30.53 9.46 20.65
N ALA A 42 29.96 9.25 19.46
CA ALA A 42 28.81 9.99 18.95
C ALA A 42 27.57 9.11 18.67
N TRP A 43 26.39 9.75 18.61
CA TRP A 43 25.14 9.14 18.16
C TRP A 43 24.91 9.44 16.66
N ALA A 44 24.58 8.41 15.88
CA ALA A 44 24.60 8.46 14.41
C ALA A 44 23.41 9.20 13.77
N HIS A 45 22.37 9.55 14.53
CA HIS A 45 21.13 10.17 14.08
C HIS A 45 20.42 9.43 12.91
N THR A 46 20.50 8.10 12.94
CA THR A 46 19.89 7.22 11.93
C THR A 46 18.52 6.71 12.35
N TYR A 47 18.29 6.59 13.67
CA TYR A 47 17.13 5.91 14.24
C TYR A 47 16.80 4.58 13.51
N ALA A 48 17.84 3.83 13.10
CA ALA A 48 17.68 2.70 12.19
C ALA A 48 17.13 1.45 12.89
N ALA A 49 17.58 1.21 14.12
CA ALA A 49 17.15 0.09 14.96
C ALA A 49 15.72 0.32 15.50
N THR A 50 15.07 -0.74 15.99
CA THR A 50 13.76 -0.62 16.65
C THR A 50 13.62 -1.71 17.71
N ALA A 51 13.41 -1.32 18.97
CA ALA A 51 13.27 -2.22 20.11
C ALA A 51 11.79 -2.39 20.53
N LYS A 52 11.51 -3.31 21.45
CA LYS A 52 10.28 -3.30 22.25
C LYS A 52 10.52 -2.41 23.47
N LEU A 53 9.51 -1.67 23.92
CA LEU A 53 9.62 -0.93 25.18
C LEU A 53 9.47 -1.93 26.34
N GLY A 54 10.55 -2.08 27.11
CA GLY A 54 10.62 -2.93 28.29
C GLY A 54 10.20 -2.20 29.56
N GLU A 55 10.61 -2.74 30.72
CA GLU A 55 10.51 -2.09 32.03
C GLU A 55 11.51 -0.92 32.11
N ASP A 56 12.75 -1.17 31.70
CA ASP A 56 13.83 -0.19 31.65
C ASP A 56 13.78 0.71 30.39
N PRO A 57 14.24 1.97 30.49
CA PRO A 57 14.41 2.85 29.34
C PRO A 57 15.53 2.36 28.40
N PRO A 58 15.43 2.59 27.07
CA PRO A 58 16.55 2.35 26.16
C PRO A 58 17.79 3.18 26.53
N ALA A 59 18.98 2.57 26.48
CA ALA A 59 20.27 3.18 26.84
C ALA A 59 20.77 4.28 25.86
N GLY A 60 19.87 4.93 25.12
CA GLY A 60 20.19 5.93 24.10
C GLY A 60 18.95 6.63 23.54
N PRO A 61 19.11 7.68 22.72
CA PRO A 61 18.01 8.44 22.13
C PRO A 61 17.02 7.55 21.38
N TYR A 62 15.73 7.67 21.73
CA TYR A 62 14.65 6.88 21.15
C TYR A 62 13.48 7.76 20.68
N ALA A 63 12.75 7.28 19.66
CA ALA A 63 11.62 7.99 19.06
C ALA A 63 10.41 7.06 18.89
N TRP A 64 9.22 7.52 19.27
CA TRP A 64 7.97 6.77 19.13
C TRP A 64 7.42 6.90 17.71
N TYR A 65 6.83 5.82 17.19
CA TYR A 65 6.02 5.87 15.98
C TYR A 65 4.75 6.71 16.23
N LEU A 66 4.45 7.68 15.35
CA LEU A 66 3.25 8.52 15.49
C LEU A 66 1.95 7.77 15.14
N THR A 67 2.07 6.66 14.38
CA THR A 67 0.95 5.83 13.93
C THR A 67 0.92 4.46 14.60
N ASN A 68 -0.28 3.94 14.82
CA ASN A 68 -0.52 2.61 15.36
C ASN A 68 -0.13 1.48 14.37
N THR A 69 -0.38 0.22 14.74
CA THR A 69 -0.11 -0.96 13.88
C THR A 69 -0.93 -0.99 12.58
N ARG A 70 -2.10 -0.34 12.54
CA ARG A 70 -2.94 -0.17 11.34
C ARG A 70 -2.47 0.97 10.42
N ARG A 71 -1.52 1.79 10.89
CA ARG A 71 -1.01 3.03 10.26
C ARG A 71 -1.92 4.25 10.35
N GLU A 72 -2.91 4.21 11.24
CA GLU A 72 -3.70 5.39 11.66
C GLU A 72 -2.85 6.21 12.65
N PHE A 73 -2.90 7.54 12.60
CA PHE A 73 -2.17 8.41 13.53
C PHE A 73 -2.85 8.40 14.91
N ALA A 74 -2.07 8.14 15.96
CA ALA A 74 -2.50 8.20 17.36
C ALA A 74 -1.95 9.44 18.09
N PHE A 75 -0.87 10.02 17.55
CA PHE A 75 -0.41 11.36 17.86
C PHE A 75 -0.17 12.12 16.56
N ILE A 76 -0.66 13.36 16.48
CA ILE A 76 -0.16 14.34 15.51
C ILE A 76 0.90 15.15 16.27
N VAL A 77 2.13 15.16 15.76
CA VAL A 77 3.24 15.90 16.39
C VAL A 77 3.81 16.88 15.38
N PHE A 78 3.75 18.16 15.72
CA PHE A 78 4.39 19.23 14.96
C PHE A 78 5.82 19.39 15.49
N ASP A 79 6.81 19.22 14.62
CA ASP A 79 8.24 19.26 14.94
C ASP A 79 8.82 20.57 14.37
N LEU A 80 9.07 21.56 15.24
CA LEU A 80 9.51 22.91 14.86
C LEU A 80 11.03 23.02 15.00
N ASP A 81 11.70 23.07 13.85
CA ASP A 81 13.16 22.99 13.70
C ASP A 81 13.80 24.38 13.69
N ARG A 82 14.60 24.68 14.72
CA ARG A 82 15.29 25.96 14.90
C ARG A 82 16.41 26.21 13.88
N GLY A 83 16.75 25.20 13.06
CA GLY A 83 17.58 25.36 11.87
C GLY A 83 16.86 26.00 10.67
N ARG A 84 15.55 26.24 10.75
CA ARG A 84 14.71 26.75 9.64
C ARG A 84 14.16 28.15 9.84
N GLY A 85 14.15 28.70 11.06
CA GLY A 85 13.55 30.00 11.34
C GLY A 85 13.25 30.25 12.83
N ASP A 86 12.31 31.17 13.07
CA ASP A 86 11.86 31.58 14.40
C ASP A 86 10.81 30.58 14.95
N VAL A 87 11.29 29.63 15.75
CA VAL A 87 10.48 28.52 16.30
C VAL A 87 9.50 28.99 17.37
N GLU A 88 9.87 29.99 18.17
CA GLU A 88 8.98 30.54 19.19
C GLU A 88 7.77 31.25 18.53
N ARG A 89 8.00 32.06 17.49
CA ARG A 89 6.90 32.67 16.72
C ARG A 89 5.98 31.63 16.07
N ASP A 90 6.55 30.62 15.41
CA ASP A 90 5.77 29.57 14.75
C ASP A 90 5.01 28.71 15.78
N ALA A 91 5.56 28.53 16.99
CA ALA A 91 4.88 27.85 18.08
C ALA A 91 3.70 28.68 18.59
N ASP A 92 3.86 30.00 18.80
CA ASP A 92 2.77 30.87 19.26
C ASP A 92 1.61 30.93 18.24
N GLU A 93 1.89 31.02 16.93
CA GLU A 93 0.84 30.93 15.90
C GLU A 93 0.15 29.55 15.91
N LEU A 94 0.91 28.46 16.00
CA LEU A 94 0.35 27.11 16.06
C LEU A 94 -0.48 26.88 17.33
N MET A 95 -0.01 27.34 18.49
CA MET A 95 -0.73 27.25 19.77
C MET A 95 -2.06 28.01 19.69
N SER A 96 -2.05 29.24 19.17
CA SER A 96 -3.28 30.02 18.94
C SER A 96 -4.27 29.32 18.00
N VAL A 97 -3.78 28.67 16.94
CA VAL A 97 -4.63 27.88 16.01
C VAL A 97 -5.16 26.60 16.66
N LEU A 98 -4.39 25.92 17.51
CA LEU A 98 -4.83 24.73 18.25
C LEU A 98 -5.88 25.09 19.33
N GLU A 99 -5.72 26.23 19.99
CA GLU A 99 -6.68 26.77 20.97
C GLU A 99 -7.98 27.20 20.29
N ALA A 100 -7.90 27.91 19.15
CA ALA A 100 -9.06 28.22 18.31
C ALA A 100 -9.76 26.96 17.75
N ALA A 101 -9.02 25.87 17.58
CA ALA A 101 -9.56 24.56 17.19
C ALA A 101 -10.17 23.77 18.36
N ASP A 102 -10.09 24.26 19.62
CA ASP A 102 -10.43 23.49 20.83
C ASP A 102 -9.71 22.12 20.80
N ILE A 103 -8.38 22.16 20.66
CA ILE A 103 -7.48 21.00 20.71
C ILE A 103 -6.59 21.11 21.94
N ARG A 104 -6.52 20.01 22.69
CA ARG A 104 -5.52 19.81 23.74
C ARG A 104 -4.20 19.38 23.14
N TYR A 105 -3.12 20.03 23.54
CA TYR A 105 -1.77 19.74 23.10
C TYR A 105 -0.79 19.83 24.28
N LEU A 106 0.37 19.18 24.13
CA LEU A 106 1.49 19.24 25.06
C LEU A 106 2.71 19.80 24.33
N VAL A 107 3.31 20.87 24.87
CA VAL A 107 4.57 21.42 24.35
C VAL A 107 5.75 20.68 24.98
N CYS A 108 6.76 20.33 24.18
CA CYS A 108 8.01 19.73 24.64
C CYS A 108 9.21 20.54 24.12
N VAL A 109 10.07 21.00 25.03
CA VAL A 109 11.33 21.68 24.70
C VAL A 109 12.44 20.64 24.54
N SER A 110 12.99 20.50 23.33
CA SER A 110 13.87 19.38 22.97
C SER A 110 15.35 19.76 22.90
N GLY A 111 16.07 19.52 24.00
CA GLY A 111 17.53 19.58 24.07
C GLY A 111 18.16 20.99 23.97
N PRO A 112 19.50 21.09 23.95
CA PRO A 112 20.23 22.37 23.99
C PRO A 112 20.04 23.26 22.76
N ALA A 113 19.46 22.74 21.66
CA ALA A 113 19.12 23.51 20.48
C ALA A 113 17.74 24.21 20.58
N ARG A 114 16.95 23.94 21.63
CA ARG A 114 15.61 24.49 21.88
C ARG A 114 14.64 24.37 20.68
N GLY A 115 14.64 23.23 19.99
CA GLY A 115 13.54 22.86 19.09
C GLY A 115 12.28 22.52 19.89
N LEU A 116 11.09 22.73 19.31
CA LEU A 116 9.81 22.50 19.98
C LEU A 116 9.03 21.38 19.30
N HIS A 117 8.55 20.42 20.08
CA HIS A 117 7.58 19.43 19.60
C HIS A 117 6.21 19.74 20.25
N LEU A 118 5.16 19.97 19.45
CA LEU A 118 3.79 20.09 19.95
C LEU A 118 3.05 18.77 19.71
N TRP A 119 2.77 18.05 20.80
CA TRP A 119 2.14 16.73 20.80
C TRP A 119 0.62 16.86 20.96
N VAL A 120 -0.12 16.47 19.93
CA VAL A 120 -1.58 16.37 19.94
C VAL A 120 -1.97 14.88 20.01
N PRO A 121 -2.46 14.37 21.15
CA PRO A 121 -3.02 13.02 21.24
C PRO A 121 -4.36 12.98 20.50
N VAL A 122 -4.63 11.92 19.71
CA VAL A 122 -5.84 11.84 18.87
C VAL A 122 -6.50 10.47 18.90
N GLU A 123 -7.82 10.43 18.72
CA GLU A 123 -8.47 9.21 18.22
C GLU A 123 -7.90 8.85 16.83
N PRO A 124 -7.80 7.56 16.45
CA PRO A 124 -7.00 7.15 15.29
C PRO A 124 -7.37 7.82 13.95
N VAL A 125 -6.53 8.75 13.46
CA VAL A 125 -6.79 9.55 12.25
C VAL A 125 -6.20 8.89 10.99
N ALA A 126 -6.94 8.96 9.87
CA ALA A 126 -6.49 8.47 8.57
C ALA A 126 -5.29 9.27 8.01
N ALA A 127 -4.40 8.59 7.31
CA ALA A 127 -3.14 9.15 6.82
C ALA A 127 -3.30 10.28 5.79
N ALA A 128 -4.30 10.21 4.92
CA ALA A 128 -4.58 11.26 3.94
C ALA A 128 -4.92 12.60 4.62
N VAL A 129 -5.75 12.57 5.68
CA VAL A 129 -6.15 13.75 6.46
C VAL A 129 -4.94 14.40 7.13
N VAL A 130 -4.12 13.62 7.84
CA VAL A 130 -2.90 14.13 8.50
C VAL A 130 -1.89 14.66 7.48
N ARG A 131 -1.81 14.06 6.27
CA ARG A 131 -0.95 14.55 5.17
C ARG A 131 -1.43 15.89 4.60
N ALA A 132 -2.74 16.09 4.44
CA ALA A 132 -3.31 17.37 4.00
C ALA A 132 -3.08 18.46 5.06
N LEU A 133 -3.43 18.17 6.31
CA LEU A 133 -3.26 19.05 7.46
C LEU A 133 -1.79 19.45 7.69
N ALA A 134 -0.84 18.52 7.58
CA ALA A 134 0.58 18.83 7.69
C ALA A 134 1.09 19.75 6.58
N ARG A 135 0.64 19.54 5.32
CA ARG A 135 0.95 20.45 4.21
C ARG A 135 0.36 21.83 4.42
N ALA A 136 -0.85 21.91 4.95
CA ALA A 136 -1.55 23.15 5.25
C ALA A 136 -0.80 23.97 6.31
N ALA A 137 -0.43 23.33 7.44
CA ALA A 137 0.40 23.93 8.48
C ALA A 137 1.75 24.44 7.92
N ALA A 138 2.42 23.66 7.06
CA ALA A 138 3.69 24.06 6.45
C ALA A 138 3.61 25.19 5.42
N ARG A 139 2.41 25.66 5.04
CA ARG A 139 2.24 26.93 4.29
C ARG A 139 2.28 28.15 5.20
N ARG A 140 2.03 27.97 6.51
CA ARG A 140 1.96 29.03 7.52
C ARG A 140 3.17 29.05 8.46
N LEU A 141 3.77 27.89 8.73
CA LEU A 141 4.83 27.66 9.71
C LEU A 141 6.14 27.21 9.02
N PRO A 142 7.05 28.13 8.65
CA PRO A 142 8.31 27.80 7.95
C PRO A 142 9.22 26.82 8.71
N THR A 143 9.13 26.77 10.04
CA THR A 143 9.98 25.90 10.87
C THR A 143 9.52 24.44 10.94
N LEU A 144 8.31 24.14 10.49
CA LEU A 144 7.72 22.81 10.63
C LEU A 144 8.39 21.76 9.73
N ASP A 145 8.88 20.67 10.32
CA ASP A 145 9.19 19.45 9.59
C ASP A 145 7.97 18.54 9.45
N ILE A 146 7.43 18.45 8.24
CA ILE A 146 6.31 17.55 7.91
C ILE A 146 6.76 16.10 7.64
N SER A 147 8.06 15.80 7.72
CA SER A 147 8.59 14.46 7.44
C SER A 147 8.04 13.35 8.36
N PRO A 148 7.83 13.58 9.68
CA PRO A 148 7.15 12.61 10.55
C PRO A 148 5.67 12.42 10.19
N LEU A 149 4.95 13.50 9.91
CA LEU A 149 3.51 13.49 9.62
C LEU A 149 3.15 12.94 8.24
N THR A 150 4.06 13.01 7.27
CA THR A 150 3.82 12.51 5.89
C THR A 150 4.23 11.04 5.68
N ASN A 151 4.90 10.40 6.65
CA ASN A 151 5.44 9.05 6.54
C ASN A 151 4.80 8.06 7.54
N THR A 152 3.69 7.45 7.15
CA THR A 152 2.95 6.48 7.98
C THR A 152 3.73 5.21 8.37
N ARG A 153 4.82 4.89 7.66
CA ARG A 153 5.60 3.67 7.90
C ARG A 153 6.62 3.86 9.01
N THR A 154 7.40 4.96 8.95
CA THR A 154 8.53 5.23 9.86
C THR A 154 8.56 6.66 10.44
N GLY A 155 7.50 7.45 10.29
CA GLY A 155 7.35 8.74 10.95
C GLY A 155 7.36 8.55 12.47
N CYS A 156 8.28 9.25 13.13
CA CYS A 156 8.54 9.14 14.55
C CYS A 156 9.13 10.44 15.10
N VAL A 157 8.87 10.74 16.37
CA VAL A 157 9.43 11.89 17.09
C VAL A 157 9.86 11.43 18.49
N ARG A 158 10.84 12.12 19.10
CA ARG A 158 11.25 11.85 20.50
C ARG A 158 10.10 12.23 21.45
N PRO A 159 9.57 11.28 22.24
CA PRO A 159 8.50 11.57 23.21
C PRO A 159 9.03 12.41 24.38
N PRO A 160 8.15 12.91 25.27
CA PRO A 160 8.58 13.57 26.50
C PRO A 160 9.51 12.66 27.32
N GLY A 161 10.46 13.27 28.03
CA GLY A 161 11.49 12.59 28.83
C GLY A 161 12.58 11.86 28.06
N ALA A 162 12.44 11.62 26.75
CA ALA A 162 13.45 10.89 25.98
C ALA A 162 14.79 11.66 25.90
N PRO A 163 15.93 10.96 26.01
CA PRO A 163 17.25 11.59 26.03
C PRO A 163 17.67 12.10 24.65
N HIS A 164 18.40 13.21 24.64
CA HIS A 164 18.89 13.87 23.44
C HIS A 164 20.37 13.55 23.16
N ARG A 165 20.73 13.41 21.88
CA ARG A 165 22.08 13.02 21.41
C ARG A 165 23.23 13.90 21.91
N ALA A 166 22.96 15.16 22.24
CA ALA A 166 23.95 16.12 22.75
C ALA A 166 23.80 16.38 24.27
N GLY A 167 23.16 15.47 25.00
CA GLY A 167 22.76 15.68 26.39
C GLY A 167 21.43 16.42 26.54
N GLY A 168 20.88 16.35 27.75
CA GLY A 168 19.51 16.80 28.07
C GLY A 168 18.43 15.80 27.68
N ILE A 169 17.19 16.09 28.06
CA ILE A 169 15.98 15.34 27.73
C ILE A 169 14.99 16.22 26.96
N SER A 170 13.94 15.60 26.40
CA SER A 170 12.79 16.32 25.85
C SER A 170 11.85 16.74 26.97
N VAL A 171 11.95 17.97 27.48
CA VAL A 171 11.22 18.43 28.69
C VAL A 171 9.78 18.81 28.32
N PRO A 172 8.73 18.13 28.84
CA PRO A 172 7.35 18.58 28.70
C PRO A 172 7.09 19.83 29.55
N VAL A 173 6.39 20.81 28.97
CA VAL A 173 6.05 22.08 29.64
C VAL A 173 4.58 22.45 29.48
N HIS A 174 4.05 23.13 30.49
CA HIS A 174 2.76 23.83 30.44
C HIS A 174 3.01 25.29 30.83
N GLN A 175 2.54 26.24 30.01
CA GLN A 175 2.86 27.67 30.17
C GLN A 175 4.37 27.94 30.35
N TRP A 176 5.20 27.20 29.59
CA TRP A 176 6.68 27.18 29.65
C TRP A 176 7.31 26.68 30.97
N VAL A 177 6.51 26.26 31.95
CA VAL A 177 6.99 25.61 33.19
C VAL A 177 7.04 24.09 33.01
N PRO A 178 8.13 23.40 33.40
CA PRO A 178 8.21 21.93 33.37
C PRO A 178 7.12 21.24 34.19
N ILE A 179 6.55 20.16 33.67
CA ILE A 179 5.51 19.36 34.34
C ILE A 179 5.99 17.93 34.65
N THR A 180 5.34 17.27 35.62
CA THR A 180 5.74 15.94 36.11
C THR A 180 5.42 14.82 35.09
N PRO A 181 6.02 13.61 35.23
CA PRO A 181 5.68 12.44 34.42
C PRO A 181 4.19 12.08 34.43
N GLU A 182 3.52 12.24 35.57
CA GLU A 182 2.11 11.87 35.78
C GLU A 182 1.19 12.88 35.08
N ALA A 183 1.46 14.17 35.23
CA ALA A 183 0.74 15.24 34.50
C ALA A 183 0.93 15.10 32.98
N THR A 184 2.14 14.72 32.55
CA THR A 184 2.49 14.45 31.15
C THR A 184 1.73 13.23 30.61
N ALA A 185 1.64 12.16 31.42
CA ALA A 185 0.91 10.94 31.06
C ALA A 185 -0.61 11.20 30.96
N ALA A 186 -1.18 11.97 31.89
CA ALA A 186 -2.58 12.39 31.83
C ALA A 186 -2.87 13.21 30.55
N ALA A 187 -2.05 14.22 30.27
CA ALA A 187 -2.20 15.08 29.10
C ALA A 187 -2.10 14.32 27.76
N LEU A 188 -1.28 13.26 27.67
CA LEU A 188 -1.14 12.43 26.47
C LEU A 188 -2.11 11.22 26.42
N ALA A 189 -2.71 10.83 27.53
CA ALA A 189 -3.76 9.82 27.57
C ALA A 189 -5.09 10.37 27.04
N GLU A 190 -5.41 11.64 27.31
CA GLU A 190 -6.70 12.23 26.96
C GLU A 190 -6.79 12.73 25.50
N ARG A 191 -7.06 11.79 24.60
CA ARG A 191 -7.14 11.99 23.15
C ARG A 191 -8.16 13.06 22.74
N ASN A 192 -7.82 13.83 21.72
CA ASN A 192 -8.75 14.70 21.02
C ASN A 192 -9.63 13.88 20.05
N PRO A 193 -10.95 14.18 19.94
CA PRO A 193 -11.84 13.49 19.01
C PRO A 193 -11.59 13.94 17.56
N ALA A 194 -12.11 13.18 16.60
CA ALA A 194 -11.92 13.45 15.16
C ALA A 194 -12.38 14.86 14.75
N GLU A 195 -13.47 15.35 15.33
CA GLU A 195 -14.06 16.67 15.10
C GLU A 195 -13.10 17.81 15.37
N ALA A 196 -12.23 17.67 16.38
CA ALA A 196 -11.25 18.70 16.69
C ALA A 196 -10.23 18.82 15.55
N ILE A 197 -9.85 17.69 14.94
CA ILE A 197 -8.96 17.64 13.78
C ILE A 197 -9.64 18.14 12.52
N GLU A 198 -10.97 17.97 12.38
CA GLU A 198 -11.75 18.62 11.32
C GLU A 198 -11.80 20.15 11.48
N ARG A 199 -11.96 20.68 12.71
CA ARG A 199 -11.87 22.12 12.98
C ARG A 199 -10.48 22.67 12.67
N LEU A 200 -9.42 21.96 13.04
CA LEU A 200 -8.04 22.33 12.73
C LEU A 200 -7.73 22.31 11.23
N ALA A 201 -8.27 21.34 10.48
CA ALA A 201 -8.17 21.33 9.02
C ALA A 201 -8.81 22.58 8.39
N VAL A 202 -9.98 23.03 8.88
CA VAL A 202 -10.62 24.27 8.43
C VAL A 202 -9.77 25.51 8.80
N LEU A 203 -9.28 25.61 10.04
CA LEU A 203 -8.50 26.77 10.51
C LEU A 203 -7.11 26.91 9.85
N LEU A 204 -6.63 25.87 9.17
CA LEU A 204 -5.38 25.87 8.39
C LEU A 204 -5.61 25.98 6.86
N ASP A 205 -6.86 26.16 6.41
CA ASP A 205 -7.27 26.09 5.01
C ASP A 205 -6.79 24.81 4.31
N ALA A 206 -6.84 23.66 5.00
CA ALA A 206 -6.35 22.40 4.47
C ALA A 206 -7.19 21.92 3.28
N ASP A 207 -6.51 21.52 2.20
CA ASP A 207 -7.15 21.01 1.00
C ASP A 207 -7.94 19.73 1.34
N ASP A 208 -9.26 19.74 1.12
CA ASP A 208 -10.13 18.58 1.36
C ASP A 208 -9.63 17.39 0.52
N PRO A 209 -9.23 16.25 1.15
CA PRO A 209 -8.71 15.10 0.42
C PRO A 209 -9.83 14.40 -0.35
N GLY A 210 -10.12 14.92 -1.54
CA GLY A 210 -11.22 14.49 -2.40
C GLY A 210 -11.23 12.98 -2.65
N PRO A 211 -12.42 12.39 -2.92
CA PRO A 211 -12.68 10.95 -2.79
C PRO A 211 -11.70 10.05 -3.55
N GLU A 212 -11.17 10.47 -4.70
CA GLU A 212 -10.14 9.72 -5.44
C GLU A 212 -8.86 9.44 -4.62
N GLN A 213 -8.45 10.37 -3.75
CA GLN A 213 -7.29 10.18 -2.87
C GLN A 213 -7.58 9.21 -1.71
N ILE A 214 -8.85 9.11 -1.31
CA ILE A 214 -9.32 8.17 -0.28
C ILE A 214 -9.53 6.77 -0.89
N GLU A 215 -10.10 6.68 -2.09
CA GLU A 215 -10.23 5.43 -2.86
C GLU A 215 -8.86 4.80 -3.17
N ALA A 216 -7.83 5.62 -3.43
CA ALA A 216 -6.46 5.14 -3.63
C ALA A 216 -5.84 4.46 -2.39
N GLU A 217 -6.34 4.74 -1.18
CA GLU A 217 -5.93 4.08 0.08
C GLU A 217 -7.00 3.11 0.64
N ALA A 218 -8.15 2.95 -0.03
CA ALA A 218 -9.26 2.11 0.44
C ALA A 218 -8.94 0.60 0.42
N VAL A 219 -9.18 -0.07 1.55
CA VAL A 219 -8.90 -1.51 1.74
C VAL A 219 -10.14 -2.37 1.47
N ARG A 220 -11.34 -1.78 1.50
CA ARG A 220 -12.62 -2.45 1.22
C ARG A 220 -13.36 -1.74 0.10
N THR A 221 -13.92 -2.51 -0.84
CA THR A 221 -14.75 -1.99 -1.93
C THR A 221 -16.03 -1.35 -1.38
N ILE A 222 -16.35 -0.15 -1.86
CA ILE A 222 -17.67 0.49 -1.69
C ILE A 222 -18.55 0.05 -2.87
N GLU A 223 -19.79 -0.32 -2.60
CA GLU A 223 -20.83 -0.50 -3.62
C GLU A 223 -21.86 0.64 -3.53
N THR A 224 -22.13 1.31 -4.65
CA THR A 224 -23.20 2.32 -4.73
C THR A 224 -24.49 1.64 -5.14
N THR A 225 -25.50 1.71 -4.27
CA THR A 225 -26.82 1.10 -4.47
C THR A 225 -27.88 2.19 -4.68
N PRO A 226 -29.10 1.86 -5.16
CA PRO A 226 -30.24 2.78 -5.14
C PRO A 226 -30.62 3.29 -3.73
N ALA A 227 -30.08 2.66 -2.69
CA ALA A 227 -30.22 3.02 -1.27
C ALA A 227 -28.98 3.75 -0.71
N GLY A 228 -28.14 4.34 -1.58
CA GLY A 228 -26.89 5.00 -1.22
C GLY A 228 -25.66 4.08 -1.23
N PRO A 229 -24.47 4.60 -0.86
CA PRO A 229 -23.24 3.81 -0.78
C PRO A 229 -23.26 2.88 0.44
N ARG A 230 -22.59 1.73 0.35
CA ARG A 230 -22.30 0.83 1.49
C ARG A 230 -21.03 0.02 1.23
N LEU A 231 -20.49 -0.65 2.26
CA LEU A 231 -19.37 -1.58 2.05
C LEU A 231 -19.82 -2.88 1.38
N ALA A 232 -19.00 -3.38 0.46
CA ALA A 232 -19.36 -4.49 -0.41
C ALA A 232 -19.61 -5.81 0.34
N GLY A 233 -20.77 -6.43 0.09
CA GLY A 233 -21.07 -7.81 0.48
C GLY A 233 -22.39 -8.02 1.25
N ARG A 234 -22.49 -9.19 1.91
CA ARG A 234 -23.64 -9.54 2.78
C ARG A 234 -23.56 -8.77 4.10
N ARG A 235 -24.69 -8.22 4.54
CA ARG A 235 -24.89 -7.61 5.88
C ARG A 235 -24.56 -8.62 6.98
N HIS A 236 -23.92 -8.14 8.05
CA HIS A 236 -23.68 -8.90 9.27
C HIS A 236 -24.56 -8.37 10.42
N PRO A 237 -24.93 -9.23 11.39
CA PRO A 237 -25.39 -8.77 12.70
C PRO A 237 -24.31 -7.89 13.35
N VAL A 238 -24.73 -6.85 14.05
CA VAL A 238 -23.85 -6.00 14.86
C VAL A 238 -24.64 -5.44 16.03
N ASP A 239 -24.01 -5.41 17.20
CA ASP A 239 -24.56 -4.73 18.37
C ASP A 239 -24.00 -3.31 18.48
N VAL A 240 -24.92 -2.37 18.75
CA VAL A 240 -24.69 -0.94 19.00
C VAL A 240 -25.51 -0.44 20.20
N ALA A 241 -26.19 -1.31 20.96
CA ALA A 241 -27.07 -0.93 22.06
C ALA A 241 -26.35 -0.11 23.15
N GLU A 242 -25.13 -0.52 23.51
CA GLU A 242 -24.22 0.23 24.41
C GLU A 242 -23.95 1.66 23.90
N LEU A 243 -23.70 1.83 22.60
CA LEU A 243 -23.47 3.15 22.00
C LEU A 243 -24.75 3.99 21.95
N LEU A 244 -25.91 3.38 21.72
CA LEU A 244 -27.21 4.06 21.80
C LEU A 244 -27.52 4.51 23.25
N ALA A 245 -27.20 3.68 24.24
CA ALA A 245 -27.40 3.98 25.67
C ALA A 245 -26.44 5.03 26.23
N THR A 246 -25.21 5.11 25.71
CA THR A 246 -24.16 6.03 26.20
C THR A 246 -24.49 7.49 25.86
N THR A 247 -24.61 8.34 26.88
CA THR A 247 -24.70 9.80 26.70
C THR A 247 -23.34 10.37 26.26
N PRO A 248 -23.24 11.10 25.13
CA PRO A 248 -22.01 11.77 24.74
C PRO A 248 -21.75 13.00 25.62
N GLY A 249 -20.48 13.29 25.88
CA GLY A 249 -20.07 14.51 26.58
C GLY A 249 -20.40 15.80 25.80
N PRO A 250 -20.30 16.98 26.42
CA PRO A 250 -20.49 18.27 25.76
C PRO A 250 -19.65 18.38 24.47
N GLY A 251 -20.26 18.85 23.37
CA GLY A 251 -19.63 18.91 22.05
C GLY A 251 -19.47 17.56 21.31
N ALA A 252 -19.15 16.47 22.03
CA ALA A 252 -18.77 15.17 21.46
C ALA A 252 -19.90 14.39 20.75
N GLY A 253 -21.12 14.91 20.69
CA GLY A 253 -22.27 14.22 20.08
C GLY A 253 -22.12 13.90 18.59
N HIS A 254 -21.31 14.66 17.83
CA HIS A 254 -21.03 14.34 16.43
C HIS A 254 -20.19 13.07 16.31
N ALA A 255 -19.11 12.99 17.10
CA ALA A 255 -18.20 11.85 17.19
C ALA A 255 -18.94 10.55 17.49
N HIS A 256 -19.87 10.64 18.45
CA HIS A 256 -20.62 9.50 18.94
C HIS A 256 -21.60 8.97 17.89
N LEU A 257 -22.29 9.87 17.16
CA LEU A 257 -23.12 9.51 16.01
C LEU A 257 -22.26 8.90 14.87
N ALA A 258 -21.10 9.49 14.57
CA ALA A 258 -20.17 8.98 13.56
C ALA A 258 -19.67 7.56 13.93
N ARG A 259 -19.30 7.32 15.20
CA ARG A 259 -18.90 6.00 15.71
C ARG A 259 -19.99 4.94 15.55
N ILE A 260 -21.27 5.29 15.76
CA ILE A 260 -22.41 4.41 15.49
C ILE A 260 -22.54 4.11 13.99
N LEU A 261 -22.55 5.14 13.15
CA LEU A 261 -22.69 5.01 11.69
C LEU A 261 -21.55 4.17 11.07
N VAL A 262 -20.31 4.39 11.50
CA VAL A 262 -19.13 3.61 11.06
C VAL A 262 -19.26 2.14 11.48
N ARG A 263 -19.75 1.84 12.69
CA ARG A 263 -19.95 0.45 13.15
C ARG A 263 -21.04 -0.27 12.35
N LEU A 264 -22.11 0.43 11.95
CA LEU A 264 -23.14 -0.09 11.03
C LEU A 264 -22.60 -0.27 9.59
N ALA A 265 -21.79 0.66 9.09
CA ALA A 265 -21.16 0.58 7.78
C ALA A 265 -20.14 -0.58 7.68
N LEU A 266 -19.34 -0.80 8.74
CA LEU A 266 -18.45 -1.96 8.88
C LEU A 266 -19.22 -3.30 8.84
N ALA A 267 -20.42 -3.32 9.42
CA ALA A 267 -21.34 -4.46 9.34
C ALA A 267 -22.10 -4.58 8.00
N ARG A 268 -21.80 -3.73 7.01
CA ARG A 268 -22.37 -3.71 5.64
C ARG A 268 -23.89 -3.48 5.58
N TRP A 269 -24.43 -2.74 6.55
CA TRP A 269 -25.81 -2.24 6.49
C TRP A 269 -25.96 -1.23 5.34
N SER A 270 -27.18 -0.94 4.93
CA SER A 270 -27.54 0.12 3.98
C SER A 270 -28.04 1.39 4.68
N ALA A 271 -28.01 2.53 3.99
CA ALA A 271 -28.45 3.81 4.57
C ALA A 271 -29.90 3.78 5.12
N PRO A 272 -30.90 3.14 4.46
CA PRO A 272 -32.26 3.07 4.99
C PRO A 272 -32.40 2.14 6.20
N GLU A 273 -31.58 1.08 6.31
CA GLU A 273 -31.55 0.22 7.51
C GLU A 273 -30.96 0.98 8.70
N ALA A 274 -29.87 1.72 8.49
CA ALA A 274 -29.27 2.57 9.52
C ALA A 274 -30.20 3.74 9.90
N THR A 275 -30.83 4.40 8.93
CA THR A 275 -31.80 5.49 9.16
C THR A 275 -32.98 5.01 9.99
N ARG A 276 -33.54 3.84 9.66
CA ARG A 276 -34.65 3.25 10.42
C ARG A 276 -34.25 2.98 11.87
N LEU A 277 -33.13 2.27 12.08
CA LEU A 277 -32.61 1.99 13.43
C LEU A 277 -32.42 3.25 14.28
N LEU A 278 -31.95 4.35 13.67
CA LEU A 278 -31.68 5.61 14.36
C LEU A 278 -32.93 6.44 14.66
N GLU A 279 -33.98 6.35 13.84
CA GLU A 279 -35.28 6.97 14.12
C GLU A 279 -36.12 6.11 15.10
N ASP A 280 -36.10 4.78 14.97
CA ASP A 280 -36.72 3.84 15.92
C ASP A 280 -36.17 4.02 17.34
N HIS A 281 -34.86 4.29 17.46
CA HIS A 281 -34.17 4.56 18.74
C HIS A 281 -33.89 6.05 18.99
N LEU A 282 -34.60 6.99 18.35
CA LEU A 282 -34.28 8.43 18.37
C LEU A 282 -34.12 9.03 19.79
N GLN A 283 -34.83 8.49 20.79
CA GLN A 283 -34.76 8.97 22.17
C GLN A 283 -33.53 8.50 22.96
N ALA A 284 -32.74 7.57 22.41
CA ALA A 284 -31.55 7.03 23.07
C ALA A 284 -30.48 8.11 23.33
N PRO A 285 -29.79 8.12 24.48
CA PRO A 285 -28.84 9.19 24.83
C PRO A 285 -27.72 9.41 23.80
N GLY A 286 -27.24 8.35 23.14
CA GLY A 286 -26.24 8.44 22.08
C GLY A 286 -26.68 9.28 20.88
N LEU A 287 -27.98 9.47 20.67
CA LEU A 287 -28.56 10.20 19.54
C LEU A 287 -28.92 11.66 19.85
N VAL A 288 -28.34 12.25 20.91
CA VAL A 288 -28.48 13.69 21.22
C VAL A 288 -28.10 14.59 20.04
N HIS A 289 -27.05 14.28 19.27
CA HIS A 289 -26.70 15.07 18.07
C HIS A 289 -27.69 14.89 16.90
N LEU A 290 -28.38 13.74 16.83
CA LEU A 290 -29.44 13.54 15.84
C LEU A 290 -30.69 14.35 16.20
N ARG A 291 -31.03 14.42 17.49
CA ARG A 291 -32.15 15.21 18.02
C ARG A 291 -31.89 16.73 18.03
N CYS A 292 -30.67 17.17 18.34
CA CYS A 292 -30.35 18.57 18.64
C CYS A 292 -29.07 19.06 17.97
N GLN A 293 -29.04 20.35 17.63
CA GLN A 293 -27.84 21.06 17.20
C GLN A 293 -27.14 21.69 18.40
N GLY A 294 -25.85 21.36 18.58
CA GLY A 294 -24.99 21.94 19.62
C GLY A 294 -24.58 23.38 19.30
N GLY A 295 -24.46 24.19 20.35
CA GLY A 295 -24.12 25.62 20.31
C GLY A 295 -24.66 26.33 21.55
N ALA A 296 -24.39 27.63 21.71
CA ALA A 296 -24.80 28.42 22.88
C ALA A 296 -26.33 28.54 23.07
N ARG A 297 -27.14 28.13 22.08
CA ARG A 297 -28.57 27.84 22.22
C ARG A 297 -28.85 26.52 21.50
N SER A 298 -29.21 25.48 22.27
CA SER A 298 -29.56 24.16 21.72
C SER A 298 -30.86 24.25 20.92
N ARG A 299 -30.85 23.80 19.66
CA ARG A 299 -32.06 23.75 18.81
C ARG A 299 -32.39 22.33 18.43
N HIS A 300 -33.64 21.92 18.64
CA HIS A 300 -34.17 20.65 18.13
C HIS A 300 -34.15 20.60 16.59
N ARG A 301 -33.99 19.39 16.04
CA ARG A 301 -33.89 19.11 14.60
C ARG A 301 -35.18 18.46 14.08
N GLY A 302 -35.77 19.09 13.07
CA GLY A 302 -36.99 18.60 12.41
C GLY A 302 -36.72 17.30 11.62
N PRO A 303 -37.75 16.45 11.35
CA PRO A 303 -37.53 15.14 10.73
C PRO A 303 -36.74 15.18 9.41
N GLY A 304 -37.04 16.12 8.51
CA GLY A 304 -36.29 16.29 7.27
C GLY A 304 -34.81 16.68 7.48
N GLU A 305 -34.51 17.47 8.52
CA GLU A 305 -33.15 17.84 8.88
C GLU A 305 -32.36 16.64 9.43
N ARG A 306 -33.03 15.75 10.17
CA ARG A 306 -32.45 14.50 10.68
C ARG A 306 -32.12 13.53 9.55
N VAL A 307 -33.04 13.32 8.61
CA VAL A 307 -32.80 12.48 7.43
C VAL A 307 -31.66 13.04 6.56
N ALA A 308 -31.63 14.35 6.31
CA ALA A 308 -30.54 14.99 5.57
C ALA A 308 -29.18 14.95 6.31
N LEU A 309 -29.20 14.96 7.65
CA LEU A 309 -28.01 14.77 8.47
C LEU A 309 -27.51 13.32 8.41
N ILE A 310 -28.39 12.33 8.58
CA ILE A 310 -28.04 10.90 8.50
C ILE A 310 -27.46 10.58 7.11
N ALA A 311 -28.09 11.03 6.02
CA ALA A 311 -27.59 10.80 4.67
C ALA A 311 -26.16 11.34 4.49
N ARG A 312 -25.91 12.61 4.85
CA ARG A 312 -24.59 13.25 4.71
C ARG A 312 -23.52 12.63 5.63
N GLN A 313 -23.88 12.14 6.81
CA GLN A 313 -22.93 11.46 7.71
C GLN A 313 -22.71 9.98 7.33
N TRP A 314 -23.69 9.34 6.71
CA TRP A 314 -23.59 7.95 6.24
C TRP A 314 -22.55 7.81 5.13
N GLU A 315 -22.53 8.74 4.16
CA GLU A 315 -21.53 8.76 3.07
C GLU A 315 -20.10 8.86 3.62
N ARG A 316 -19.87 9.79 4.56
CA ARG A 316 -18.59 9.95 5.28
C ARG A 316 -18.21 8.68 6.07
N ALA A 317 -19.18 8.09 6.78
CA ALA A 317 -18.98 6.89 7.58
C ALA A 317 -18.63 5.66 6.72
N VAL A 318 -19.24 5.50 5.54
CA VAL A 318 -18.91 4.43 4.59
C VAL A 318 -17.52 4.64 3.97
N ALA A 319 -17.17 5.87 3.58
CA ALA A 319 -15.84 6.18 3.07
C ALA A 319 -14.73 5.88 4.10
N TYR A 320 -14.91 6.31 5.35
CA TYR A 320 -13.98 6.02 6.43
C TYR A 320 -13.92 4.50 6.74
N ALA A 321 -15.06 3.82 6.80
CA ALA A 321 -15.13 2.38 6.99
C ALA A 321 -14.47 1.58 5.85
N ALA A 322 -14.28 2.17 4.66
CA ALA A 322 -13.55 1.56 3.55
C ALA A 322 -12.02 1.65 3.71
N THR A 323 -11.50 2.71 4.35
CA THR A 323 -10.06 2.84 4.66
C THR A 323 -9.61 2.00 5.84
N LEU A 324 -10.49 1.77 6.82
CA LEU A 324 -10.18 0.92 7.97
C LEU A 324 -9.78 -0.50 7.51
N ARG A 325 -8.67 -1.03 8.02
CA ARG A 325 -8.27 -2.42 7.78
C ARG A 325 -8.98 -3.36 8.78
N PRO A 326 -9.22 -4.65 8.45
CA PRO A 326 -9.46 -5.66 9.48
C PRO A 326 -8.32 -5.70 10.51
N LEU A 327 -8.56 -6.27 11.68
CA LEU A 327 -7.48 -6.63 12.61
C LEU A 327 -6.63 -7.75 12.00
N ALA A 328 -5.58 -7.36 11.29
CA ALA A 328 -4.47 -8.24 10.93
C ALA A 328 -3.45 -8.27 12.06
N ALA A 329 -2.72 -9.38 12.19
CA ALA A 329 -1.81 -9.67 13.29
C ALA A 329 -0.75 -8.57 13.54
N PRO A 330 -0.20 -8.47 14.77
CA PRO A 330 0.89 -7.55 15.09
C PRO A 330 2.08 -7.75 14.14
N VAL A 331 2.68 -6.66 13.69
CA VAL A 331 3.88 -6.66 12.83
C VAL A 331 4.97 -5.83 13.49
N ASP A 332 6.19 -6.33 13.38
CA ASP A 332 7.44 -5.80 13.93
C ASP A 332 7.49 -5.73 15.46
N GLY A 333 7.93 -6.81 16.10
CA GLY A 333 8.39 -6.89 17.49
C GLY A 333 9.47 -7.99 17.60
N PRO A 334 10.48 -7.89 18.50
CA PRO A 334 11.19 -9.08 18.95
C PRO A 334 10.17 -9.96 19.69
N PRO A 335 10.02 -11.26 19.36
CA PRO A 335 9.01 -12.09 20.01
C PRO A 335 9.33 -12.24 21.50
N GLY A 336 8.35 -11.88 22.34
CA GLY A 336 8.28 -12.41 23.71
C GLY A 336 7.58 -13.77 23.67
N GLU A 337 7.83 -14.62 24.66
CA GLU A 337 7.66 -16.07 24.56
C GLU A 337 6.20 -16.58 24.50
N ALA A 338 5.20 -15.68 24.53
CA ALA A 338 3.78 -16.00 24.66
C ALA A 338 3.04 -16.38 23.34
N GLU A 339 3.63 -16.22 22.16
CA GLU A 339 2.95 -16.50 20.87
C GLU A 339 3.03 -17.97 20.39
N GLN A 340 3.45 -18.91 21.24
CA GLN A 340 3.84 -20.27 20.83
C GLN A 340 2.67 -21.26 20.63
N SER A 341 1.41 -20.84 20.66
CA SER A 341 0.25 -21.75 20.57
C SER A 341 -0.99 -21.12 19.89
N ALA A 342 -0.82 -20.63 18.67
CA ALA A 342 -1.93 -20.28 17.77
C ALA A 342 -1.94 -21.20 16.53
N PRO A 343 -3.11 -21.68 16.06
CA PRO A 343 -3.20 -22.47 14.84
C PRO A 343 -2.88 -21.61 13.61
N ALA A 344 -2.27 -22.21 12.58
CA ALA A 344 -1.83 -21.48 11.39
C ALA A 344 -2.99 -20.99 10.52
N ASP A 345 -2.92 -19.74 10.05
CA ASP A 345 -3.88 -19.16 9.12
C ASP A 345 -3.92 -19.93 7.79
N GLU A 346 -5.10 -19.98 7.14
CA GLU A 346 -5.31 -20.49 5.77
C GLU A 346 -4.35 -19.82 4.75
N TRP A 347 -3.90 -18.60 5.05
CA TRP A 347 -2.89 -17.87 4.29
C TRP A 347 -1.47 -18.41 4.49
N ASP A 348 -1.10 -18.76 5.72
CA ASP A 348 0.24 -19.26 6.06
C ASP A 348 0.46 -20.69 5.56
N VAL A 349 -0.58 -21.54 5.60
CA VAL A 349 -0.55 -22.87 4.96
C VAL A 349 -0.27 -22.75 3.46
N ARG A 350 -0.93 -21.80 2.77
CA ARG A 350 -0.66 -21.50 1.35
C ARG A 350 0.73 -20.91 1.11
N LEU A 351 1.23 -20.12 2.07
CA LEU A 351 2.57 -19.53 2.00
C LEU A 351 3.66 -20.62 2.06
N ALA A 352 3.48 -21.62 2.91
CA ALA A 352 4.37 -22.78 3.05
C ALA A 352 4.46 -23.61 1.75
N ALA A 353 3.39 -23.71 0.97
CA ALA A 353 3.44 -24.36 -0.35
C ALA A 353 4.09 -23.45 -1.43
N VAL A 354 3.66 -22.19 -1.53
CA VAL A 354 4.00 -21.33 -2.67
C VAL A 354 5.42 -20.74 -2.59
N VAL A 355 5.97 -20.51 -1.41
CA VAL A 355 7.33 -19.93 -1.29
C VAL A 355 8.42 -20.92 -1.72
N PRO A 356 8.45 -22.20 -1.26
CA PRO A 356 9.39 -23.19 -1.77
C PRO A 356 9.22 -23.48 -3.27
N LEU A 357 7.97 -23.57 -3.76
CA LEU A 357 7.68 -23.72 -5.18
C LEU A 357 8.34 -22.60 -6.01
N VAL A 358 8.15 -21.34 -5.61
CA VAL A 358 8.74 -20.20 -6.33
C VAL A 358 10.26 -20.12 -6.13
N ALA A 359 10.81 -20.60 -5.03
CA ALA A 359 12.27 -20.70 -4.84
C ALA A 359 12.88 -21.73 -5.82
N GLY A 360 12.38 -22.97 -5.83
CA GLY A 360 12.87 -24.03 -6.72
C GLY A 360 12.72 -23.69 -8.21
N VAL A 361 11.61 -23.07 -8.63
CA VAL A 361 11.47 -22.58 -10.01
C VAL A 361 12.53 -21.51 -10.34
N ARG A 362 12.91 -20.65 -9.38
CA ARG A 362 13.97 -19.64 -9.58
C ARG A 362 15.38 -20.23 -9.60
N GLU A 363 15.60 -21.32 -8.88
CA GLU A 363 16.84 -22.09 -8.90
C GLU A 363 16.99 -22.85 -10.23
N ALA A 364 15.93 -23.49 -10.73
CA ALA A 364 15.89 -24.06 -12.09
C ALA A 364 16.12 -22.98 -13.18
N ILE A 365 15.54 -21.78 -13.04
CA ILE A 365 15.82 -20.62 -13.93
C ILE A 365 17.32 -20.23 -13.91
N ALA A 366 18.03 -20.46 -12.80
CA ALA A 366 19.46 -20.15 -12.66
C ALA A 366 20.37 -21.30 -13.12
N ALA A 367 19.94 -22.55 -12.96
CA ALA A 367 20.66 -23.75 -13.40
C ALA A 367 20.71 -23.90 -14.93
N GLU A 368 19.67 -23.45 -15.64
CA GLU A 368 19.59 -23.51 -17.12
C GLU A 368 19.72 -22.14 -17.82
N PRO A 369 20.84 -21.41 -17.67
CA PRO A 369 20.98 -20.08 -18.26
C PRO A 369 20.87 -20.10 -19.80
N GLY A 370 21.26 -21.21 -20.44
CA GLY A 370 21.14 -21.42 -21.89
C GLY A 370 19.71 -21.35 -22.43
N ARG A 371 18.73 -21.98 -21.74
CA ARG A 371 17.31 -21.96 -22.14
C ARG A 371 16.75 -20.54 -22.23
N TRP A 372 17.24 -19.64 -21.38
CA TRP A 372 16.85 -18.22 -21.33
C TRP A 372 17.63 -17.31 -22.28
N SER A 373 18.72 -17.79 -22.88
CA SER A 373 19.51 -17.05 -23.88
C SER A 373 19.01 -17.25 -25.32
N THR A 374 18.21 -18.30 -25.55
CA THR A 374 17.55 -18.63 -26.84
C THR A 374 16.77 -17.44 -27.43
N PRO A 375 16.46 -17.42 -28.74
CA PRO A 375 15.73 -16.31 -29.38
C PRO A 375 14.39 -15.95 -28.70
N ALA A 376 13.71 -16.91 -28.08
CA ALA A 376 12.48 -16.69 -27.32
C ALA A 376 12.71 -16.48 -25.80
N GLY A 377 13.75 -17.09 -25.22
CA GLY A 377 14.03 -17.17 -23.78
C GLY A 377 13.85 -15.87 -22.98
N PRO A 378 14.32 -14.68 -23.44
CA PRO A 378 14.13 -13.44 -22.68
C PRO A 378 12.70 -12.85 -22.72
N ALA A 379 11.79 -13.44 -23.50
CA ALA A 379 10.35 -13.19 -23.39
C ALA A 379 9.71 -14.21 -22.44
N ASP A 380 10.04 -15.48 -22.59
CA ASP A 380 9.53 -16.59 -21.77
C ASP A 380 9.87 -16.37 -20.30
N ARG A 381 11.13 -16.04 -19.99
CA ARG A 381 11.58 -15.73 -18.63
C ARG A 381 10.78 -14.59 -17.99
N ARG A 382 10.42 -13.55 -18.76
CA ARG A 382 9.61 -12.42 -18.25
C ARG A 382 8.17 -12.85 -17.95
N ALA A 383 7.63 -13.77 -18.74
CA ALA A 383 6.29 -14.29 -18.52
C ALA A 383 6.26 -15.16 -17.27
N LEU A 384 7.19 -16.11 -17.15
CA LEU A 384 7.33 -16.95 -15.97
C LEU A 384 7.58 -16.13 -14.70
N GLU A 385 8.58 -15.23 -14.69
CA GLU A 385 8.87 -14.36 -13.54
C GLU A 385 7.67 -13.51 -13.10
N TYR A 386 6.78 -13.11 -14.02
CA TYR A 386 5.55 -12.39 -13.68
C TYR A 386 4.43 -13.32 -13.16
N VAL A 387 4.34 -14.56 -13.62
CA VAL A 387 3.43 -15.56 -13.00
C VAL A 387 3.90 -15.89 -11.58
N LEU A 388 5.21 -16.05 -11.35
CA LEU A 388 5.79 -16.24 -10.02
C LEU A 388 5.54 -15.04 -9.09
N GLU A 389 5.64 -13.81 -9.61
CA GLU A 389 5.30 -12.60 -8.87
C GLU A 389 3.81 -12.58 -8.45
N LEU A 390 2.91 -12.98 -9.34
CA LEU A 390 1.48 -13.12 -9.03
C LEU A 390 1.21 -14.24 -8.02
N ALA A 391 1.88 -15.39 -8.15
CA ALA A 391 1.78 -16.52 -7.21
C ALA A 391 2.13 -16.10 -5.78
N LEU A 392 3.25 -15.40 -5.60
CA LEU A 392 3.63 -14.82 -4.31
C LEU A 392 2.66 -13.72 -3.86
N GLN A 393 2.11 -12.90 -4.75
CA GLN A 393 1.16 -11.86 -4.39
C GLN A 393 -0.15 -12.42 -3.84
N THR A 394 -0.70 -13.48 -4.44
CA THR A 394 -1.98 -14.10 -4.02
C THR A 394 -1.83 -15.27 -3.06
N ALA A 395 -0.61 -15.75 -2.80
CA ALA A 395 -0.31 -17.04 -2.17
C ALA A 395 -1.12 -18.18 -2.82
N ARG A 396 -1.00 -18.34 -4.15
CA ARG A 396 -1.65 -19.43 -4.91
C ARG A 396 -0.75 -19.92 -6.04
N GLU A 397 -0.76 -21.22 -6.25
CA GLU A 397 -0.10 -21.88 -7.40
C GLU A 397 -0.83 -21.58 -8.71
N GLU A 398 -2.16 -21.47 -8.64
CA GLU A 398 -3.06 -21.16 -9.75
C GLU A 398 -3.34 -19.67 -9.87
N ILE A 399 -3.01 -19.09 -11.03
CA ILE A 399 -3.12 -17.67 -11.34
C ILE A 399 -3.98 -17.43 -12.58
N GLU A 400 -4.97 -16.55 -12.44
CA GLU A 400 -5.78 -16.06 -13.56
C GLU A 400 -5.09 -14.89 -14.28
N LEU A 401 -4.75 -15.08 -15.56
CA LEU A 401 -3.94 -14.17 -16.35
C LEU A 401 -4.36 -14.14 -17.82
N ASP A 402 -4.49 -12.94 -18.39
CA ASP A 402 -4.66 -12.75 -19.84
C ASP A 402 -3.36 -12.24 -20.51
N CYS A 403 -3.24 -12.49 -21.81
CA CYS A 403 -2.05 -12.14 -22.58
C CYS A 403 -1.82 -10.62 -22.74
N ARG A 404 -2.83 -9.76 -22.52
CA ARG A 404 -2.68 -8.30 -22.51
C ARG A 404 -2.17 -7.81 -21.15
N ARG A 405 -2.72 -8.28 -20.02
CA ARG A 405 -2.20 -7.99 -18.68
C ARG A 405 -0.73 -8.44 -18.56
N LEU A 406 -0.40 -9.63 -19.05
CA LEU A 406 0.99 -10.11 -19.15
C LEU A 406 1.86 -9.17 -20.00
N ALA A 407 1.42 -8.79 -21.20
CA ALA A 407 2.17 -7.90 -22.09
C ALA A 407 2.42 -6.50 -21.48
N LEU A 408 1.45 -5.96 -20.74
CA LEU A 408 1.56 -4.65 -20.08
C LEU A 408 2.48 -4.68 -18.86
N ALA A 409 2.48 -5.76 -18.08
CA ALA A 409 3.39 -5.93 -16.94
C ALA A 409 4.85 -6.09 -17.39
N THR A 410 5.09 -6.82 -18.48
CA THR A 410 6.43 -7.25 -18.94
C THR A 410 7.03 -6.42 -20.08
N GLY A 411 6.27 -5.46 -20.63
CA GLY A 411 6.73 -4.57 -21.71
C GLY A 411 6.82 -5.24 -23.09
N MET A 412 6.19 -6.39 -23.31
CA MET A 412 6.18 -7.09 -24.60
C MET A 412 4.90 -6.84 -25.42
N GLY A 413 4.72 -7.53 -26.55
CA GLY A 413 3.48 -7.47 -27.35
C GLY A 413 2.53 -8.62 -27.00
N ARG A 414 1.20 -8.44 -27.12
CA ARG A 414 0.20 -9.47 -26.77
C ARG A 414 0.41 -10.82 -27.49
N SER A 415 0.89 -10.81 -28.74
CA SER A 415 1.22 -11.99 -29.54
C SER A 415 2.62 -12.58 -29.26
N THR A 416 3.43 -11.89 -28.45
CA THR A 416 4.63 -12.45 -27.81
C THR A 416 4.27 -13.09 -26.47
N ALA A 417 3.40 -12.43 -25.70
CA ALA A 417 2.92 -12.87 -24.39
C ALA A 417 2.12 -14.18 -24.47
N ALA A 418 1.16 -14.30 -25.41
CA ALA A 418 0.43 -15.55 -25.65
C ALA A 418 1.39 -16.70 -25.99
N ARG A 419 2.26 -16.50 -26.99
CA ARG A 419 3.28 -17.48 -27.39
C ARG A 419 4.31 -17.82 -26.30
N ALA A 420 4.53 -16.95 -25.32
CA ALA A 420 5.40 -17.22 -24.18
C ALA A 420 4.71 -18.15 -23.17
N LEU A 421 3.41 -17.95 -22.90
CA LEU A 421 2.61 -18.87 -22.10
C LEU A 421 2.48 -20.24 -22.79
N GLU A 422 2.22 -20.26 -24.11
CA GLU A 422 2.19 -21.49 -24.91
C GLU A 422 3.48 -22.30 -24.81
N ARG A 423 4.66 -21.64 -24.96
CA ARG A 423 5.96 -22.32 -24.76
C ARG A 423 6.16 -22.78 -23.32
N LEU A 424 5.89 -21.95 -22.32
CA LEU A 424 6.07 -22.34 -20.91
C LEU A 424 5.19 -23.54 -20.51
N ILE A 425 4.09 -23.80 -21.22
CA ILE A 425 3.29 -25.03 -21.05
C ILE A 425 3.97 -26.22 -21.72
N LEU A 426 4.39 -26.09 -22.98
CA LEU A 426 5.11 -27.16 -23.70
C LEU A 426 6.45 -27.53 -23.03
N ASP A 427 7.12 -26.54 -22.45
CA ASP A 427 8.41 -26.64 -21.77
C ASP A 427 8.27 -27.14 -20.31
N GLY A 428 7.05 -27.43 -19.80
CA GLY A 428 6.84 -27.99 -18.46
C GLY A 428 6.91 -27.02 -17.26
N TRP A 429 6.87 -25.71 -17.48
CA TRP A 429 6.94 -24.68 -16.42
C TRP A 429 5.57 -24.22 -15.92
N LEU A 430 4.52 -24.39 -16.74
CA LEU A 430 3.13 -24.00 -16.45
C LEU A 430 2.15 -25.08 -16.93
N GLU A 431 1.01 -25.19 -16.25
CA GLU A 431 -0.15 -26.00 -16.70
C GLU A 431 -1.34 -25.09 -17.00
N LEU A 432 -2.14 -25.36 -18.04
CA LEU A 432 -3.39 -24.65 -18.31
C LEU A 432 -4.55 -25.26 -17.49
N ALA A 433 -4.55 -25.01 -16.19
CA ALA A 433 -5.55 -25.54 -15.25
C ALA A 433 -7.01 -25.18 -15.61
N ALA A 434 -7.27 -24.03 -16.25
CA ALA A 434 -8.58 -23.72 -16.83
C ALA A 434 -8.51 -22.80 -18.05
N ARG A 435 -9.40 -23.03 -19.03
CA ARG A 435 -9.65 -22.07 -20.12
C ARG A 435 -10.51 -20.91 -19.61
N GLY A 436 -10.20 -19.69 -20.04
CA GLY A 436 -10.98 -18.50 -19.69
C GLY A 436 -12.32 -18.48 -20.41
N GLU A 437 -13.37 -18.05 -19.71
CA GLU A 437 -14.73 -17.94 -20.23
C GLU A 437 -15.33 -16.55 -19.97
N GLY A 438 -15.96 -15.98 -20.99
CA GLY A 438 -16.60 -14.66 -20.92
C GLY A 438 -15.59 -13.57 -20.56
N GLN A 439 -15.69 -13.04 -19.33
CA GLN A 439 -14.78 -12.03 -18.80
C GLN A 439 -13.59 -12.61 -18.00
N ARG A 440 -13.62 -13.91 -17.65
CA ARG A 440 -12.55 -14.58 -16.90
C ARG A 440 -11.40 -14.95 -17.82
N ALA A 441 -10.18 -14.76 -17.37
CA ALA A 441 -8.99 -15.12 -18.14
C ALA A 441 -8.64 -16.60 -17.99
N HIS A 442 -7.64 -17.06 -18.75
CA HIS A 442 -7.06 -18.38 -18.56
C HIS A 442 -6.45 -18.49 -17.15
N ARG A 443 -6.59 -19.67 -16.54
CA ARG A 443 -5.95 -19.99 -15.26
C ARG A 443 -4.75 -20.90 -15.53
N TYR A 444 -3.59 -20.48 -15.07
CA TYR A 444 -2.33 -21.22 -15.20
C TYR A 444 -1.86 -21.66 -13.82
N ARG A 445 -1.45 -22.91 -13.66
CA ARG A 445 -0.75 -23.40 -12.45
C ARG A 445 0.75 -23.35 -12.69
N VAL A 446 1.53 -22.94 -11.68
CA VAL A 446 2.99 -23.05 -11.69
C VAL A 446 3.39 -24.48 -11.36
N LEU A 447 4.24 -25.09 -12.18
CA LEU A 447 4.69 -26.48 -11.96
C LEU A 447 6.03 -26.50 -11.20
N PRO A 448 6.20 -27.38 -10.19
CA PRO A 448 7.48 -27.59 -9.54
C PRO A 448 8.51 -28.10 -10.55
N GLN A 449 9.76 -27.66 -10.41
CA GLN A 449 10.85 -28.03 -11.29
C GLN A 449 11.81 -28.94 -10.51
N SER A 450 11.70 -30.25 -10.74
CA SER A 450 12.60 -31.23 -10.15
C SER A 450 13.96 -31.15 -10.84
N HIS A 451 15.00 -30.83 -10.08
CA HIS A 451 16.35 -31.25 -10.46
C HIS A 451 16.39 -32.79 -10.42
N GLY A 452 17.04 -33.44 -11.40
CA GLY A 452 16.93 -34.89 -11.66
C GLY A 452 17.22 -35.78 -10.45
N GLU A 453 16.70 -37.02 -10.42
CA GLU A 453 16.94 -38.03 -11.47
C GLU A 453 15.69 -38.77 -12.03
N VAL A 454 15.76 -39.05 -13.34
CA VAL A 454 15.40 -40.30 -14.06
C VAL A 454 14.04 -41.03 -13.84
N ALA A 455 13.32 -41.18 -14.98
CA ALA A 455 12.35 -42.24 -15.36
C ALA A 455 10.87 -42.20 -14.88
N ALA A 456 10.04 -42.96 -15.61
CA ALA A 456 8.59 -43.14 -15.46
C ALA A 456 8.27 -44.15 -14.33
N SER A 457 7.03 -44.31 -13.82
CA SER A 457 5.69 -44.17 -14.43
C SER A 457 4.60 -43.83 -13.37
N PRO A 458 3.29 -43.70 -13.70
CA PRO A 458 2.26 -43.23 -12.76
C PRO A 458 1.71 -44.34 -11.83
N VAL A 459 0.77 -43.96 -10.92
CA VAL A 459 0.07 -44.70 -9.82
C VAL A 459 0.56 -44.22 -8.43
N THR A 460 -0.24 -43.87 -7.40
CA THR A 460 -1.69 -43.53 -7.25
C THR A 460 -1.84 -42.60 -6.02
N ASN A 461 -3.05 -42.13 -5.68
CA ASN A 461 -3.37 -41.78 -4.29
C ASN A 461 -3.13 -43.01 -3.38
N GLU A 462 -2.46 -42.86 -2.23
CA GLU A 462 -3.08 -43.02 -0.90
C GLU A 462 -2.10 -42.76 0.28
N VAL A 463 -2.61 -42.05 1.29
CA VAL A 463 -2.44 -42.21 2.75
C VAL A 463 -1.07 -42.58 3.37
N SER A 464 -0.56 -41.64 4.19
CA SER A 464 0.29 -41.81 5.39
C SER A 464 1.71 -42.40 5.32
N GLY A 465 2.67 -41.54 5.70
CA GLY A 465 3.50 -41.82 6.88
C GLY A 465 4.92 -42.38 6.68
N SER A 466 5.92 -41.52 6.88
CA SER A 466 7.13 -41.84 7.67
C SER A 466 7.97 -40.57 7.89
N VAL A 467 8.18 -40.17 9.16
CA VAL A 467 9.20 -39.17 9.52
C VAL A 467 10.36 -39.94 10.15
N ALA A 468 11.24 -40.48 9.30
CA ALA A 468 12.46 -41.12 9.73
C ALA A 468 13.45 -40.07 10.29
N GLN A 469 14.10 -40.40 11.40
CA GLN A 469 15.03 -39.52 12.11
C GLN A 469 16.37 -39.39 11.37
N GLY A 470 17.02 -38.21 11.43
CA GLY A 470 18.29 -38.02 10.72
C GLY A 470 19.01 -36.67 10.90
N GLY A 471 18.86 -35.96 12.02
CA GLY A 471 19.60 -34.71 12.22
C GLY A 471 19.41 -34.07 13.60
N THR A 472 20.52 -33.85 14.32
CA THR A 472 20.52 -33.32 15.70
C THR A 472 20.43 -31.79 15.76
N GLN A 473 19.48 -31.20 15.03
CA GLN A 473 19.04 -29.82 15.22
C GLN A 473 17.53 -29.81 15.33
N GLY A 474 17.01 -29.34 16.47
CA GLY A 474 15.57 -29.35 16.74
C GLY A 474 14.80 -28.56 15.69
N ASN A 475 13.65 -29.12 15.26
CA ASN A 475 12.75 -28.43 14.33
C ASN A 475 12.46 -27.01 14.85
N PRO A 476 12.67 -25.96 14.05
CA PRO A 476 12.39 -24.59 14.49
C PRO A 476 10.89 -24.48 14.86
N PRO A 477 10.53 -23.73 15.90
CA PRO A 477 9.12 -23.55 16.26
C PRO A 477 8.36 -22.95 15.07
N LEU A 478 7.12 -23.40 14.85
CA LEU A 478 6.32 -23.09 13.66
C LEU A 478 6.30 -21.59 13.31
N ALA A 479 6.21 -20.71 14.32
CA ALA A 479 6.26 -19.27 14.14
C ALA A 479 7.57 -18.76 13.48
N ALA A 480 8.72 -19.37 13.80
CA ALA A 480 10.00 -19.03 13.19
C ALA A 480 10.10 -19.52 11.74
N GLU A 481 9.50 -20.67 11.41
CA GLU A 481 9.38 -21.14 10.01
C GLU A 481 8.46 -20.22 9.19
N LEU A 482 7.27 -19.90 9.70
CA LEU A 482 6.36 -18.95 9.07
C LEU A 482 7.01 -17.58 8.87
N GLN A 483 7.81 -17.10 9.84
CA GLN A 483 8.55 -15.84 9.68
C GLN A 483 9.66 -15.93 8.61
N ARG A 484 10.36 -17.07 8.48
CA ARG A 484 11.31 -17.32 7.37
C ARG A 484 10.59 -17.30 6.02
N LEU A 485 9.44 -17.95 5.91
CA LEU A 485 8.60 -17.98 4.69
C LEU A 485 8.08 -16.59 4.31
N ARG A 486 7.57 -15.83 5.29
CA ARG A 486 7.11 -14.42 5.11
C ARG A 486 8.24 -13.51 4.64
N ALA A 487 9.45 -13.66 5.21
CA ALA A 487 10.64 -12.92 4.78
C ALA A 487 11.12 -13.33 3.38
N ALA A 488 11.16 -14.63 3.07
CA ALA A 488 11.54 -15.15 1.75
C ALA A 488 10.58 -14.66 0.65
N ARG A 489 9.26 -14.69 0.89
CA ARG A 489 8.26 -14.05 0.02
C ARG A 489 8.58 -12.58 -0.24
N ALA A 490 8.87 -11.80 0.80
CA ALA A 490 9.15 -10.38 0.67
C ALA A 490 10.39 -10.11 -0.21
N ARG A 491 11.47 -10.89 -0.01
CA ARG A 491 12.67 -10.83 -0.87
C ARG A 491 12.34 -11.17 -2.32
N HIS A 492 11.71 -12.32 -2.57
CA HIS A 492 11.39 -12.79 -3.92
C HIS A 492 10.44 -11.83 -4.66
N CYS A 493 9.41 -11.30 -4.01
CA CYS A 493 8.56 -10.24 -4.55
C CYS A 493 9.38 -9.01 -4.96
N SER A 494 10.29 -8.55 -4.10
CA SER A 494 11.13 -7.37 -4.36
C SER A 494 12.10 -7.59 -5.53
N GLU A 495 12.75 -8.76 -5.58
CA GLU A 495 13.69 -9.14 -6.63
C GLU A 495 13.00 -9.27 -8.01
N LEU A 496 11.85 -9.96 -8.05
CA LEU A 496 11.05 -10.11 -9.27
C LEU A 496 10.50 -8.76 -9.74
N LEU A 497 9.98 -7.93 -8.83
CA LEU A 497 9.47 -6.59 -9.13
C LEU A 497 10.57 -5.67 -9.68
N ALA A 498 11.76 -5.66 -9.06
CA ALA A 498 12.90 -4.86 -9.51
C ALA A 498 13.33 -5.29 -10.92
N ARG A 499 13.53 -6.60 -11.13
CA ARG A 499 13.89 -7.17 -12.44
C ARG A 499 12.85 -6.85 -13.50
N ARG A 500 11.55 -7.07 -13.22
CA ARG A 500 10.43 -6.74 -14.12
C ARG A 500 10.44 -5.26 -14.49
N THR A 501 10.64 -4.38 -13.50
CA THR A 501 10.63 -2.92 -13.71
C THR A 501 11.77 -2.47 -14.63
N LEU A 502 12.97 -3.04 -14.48
CA LEU A 502 14.09 -2.81 -15.40
C LEU A 502 13.78 -3.33 -16.81
N VAL A 503 13.42 -4.61 -16.96
CA VAL A 503 13.32 -5.24 -18.30
C VAL A 503 12.09 -4.77 -19.09
N SER A 504 11.01 -4.36 -18.41
CA SER A 504 9.78 -3.84 -19.03
C SER A 504 9.86 -2.36 -19.46
N HIS A 505 10.97 -1.68 -19.15
CA HIS A 505 11.17 -0.27 -19.47
C HIS A 505 11.29 -0.04 -21.00
N ASP A 506 10.76 1.09 -21.50
CA ASP A 506 10.69 1.44 -22.94
C ASP A 506 12.04 1.35 -23.67
N VAL A 507 13.14 1.66 -22.98
CA VAL A 507 14.51 1.52 -23.52
C VAL A 507 14.84 0.12 -24.03
N PHE A 508 14.11 -0.91 -23.58
CA PHE A 508 14.25 -2.31 -23.97
C PHE A 508 13.10 -2.81 -24.87
N ALA A 509 12.34 -1.89 -25.47
CA ALA A 509 11.38 -2.21 -26.54
C ALA A 509 12.05 -2.93 -27.73
N HIS A 510 11.22 -3.52 -28.59
CA HIS A 510 11.68 -4.23 -29.78
C HIS A 510 11.91 -3.26 -30.95
N PRO A 511 13.08 -3.30 -31.63
CA PRO A 511 13.40 -2.41 -32.75
C PRO A 511 12.31 -2.36 -33.84
N HIS A 512 11.93 -1.15 -34.25
CA HIS A 512 10.87 -0.93 -35.22
C HIS A 512 11.43 -0.89 -36.63
N ARG A 513 11.46 -2.07 -37.29
CA ARG A 513 12.11 -2.27 -38.61
C ARG A 513 11.80 -1.22 -39.68
N ALA A 514 10.64 -0.56 -39.63
CA ALA A 514 10.19 0.43 -40.61
C ALA A 514 10.34 1.92 -40.20
N ARG A 515 10.99 2.26 -39.06
CA ARG A 515 11.15 3.67 -38.61
C ARG A 515 12.48 4.00 -37.90
N GLY A 516 13.52 3.18 -38.06
CA GLY A 516 14.78 3.36 -37.31
C GLY A 516 14.74 2.76 -35.89
N PRO A 517 15.71 3.13 -35.01
CA PRO A 517 15.89 2.43 -33.74
C PRO A 517 14.71 2.65 -32.79
N ALA A 518 14.20 1.57 -32.20
CA ALA A 518 13.14 1.62 -31.17
C ALA A 518 13.47 0.64 -30.03
N GLY A 519 14.38 1.07 -29.16
CA GLY A 519 14.82 0.28 -28.01
C GLY A 519 15.96 -0.69 -28.32
N LEU A 520 16.65 -1.11 -27.26
CA LEU A 520 17.85 -1.97 -27.30
C LEU A 520 17.51 -3.47 -27.36
N GLY A 521 16.22 -3.83 -27.32
CA GLY A 521 15.74 -5.20 -27.43
C GLY A 521 15.85 -6.04 -26.14
N ARG A 522 15.12 -7.18 -26.16
CA ARG A 522 14.95 -8.06 -24.99
C ARG A 522 16.21 -8.77 -24.51
N HIS A 523 17.19 -9.01 -25.40
CA HIS A 523 18.42 -9.73 -25.07
C HIS A 523 19.39 -8.85 -24.27
N VAL A 524 19.63 -7.61 -24.75
CA VAL A 524 20.41 -6.59 -24.03
C VAL A 524 19.78 -6.28 -22.66
N ALA A 525 18.44 -6.29 -22.57
CA ALA A 525 17.73 -6.17 -21.29
C ALA A 525 18.04 -7.28 -20.29
N GLY A 526 18.27 -8.52 -20.76
CA GLY A 526 18.66 -9.64 -19.91
C GLY A 526 20.05 -9.44 -19.30
N THR A 527 21.02 -9.03 -20.11
CA THR A 527 22.36 -8.64 -19.63
C THR A 527 22.29 -7.41 -18.71
N ALA A 528 21.48 -6.42 -19.02
CA ALA A 528 21.29 -5.23 -18.18
C ALA A 528 20.64 -5.53 -16.82
N ALA A 529 19.79 -6.56 -16.74
CA ALA A 529 19.18 -7.02 -15.49
C ALA A 529 20.17 -7.71 -14.56
N VAL A 530 21.08 -8.54 -15.09
CA VAL A 530 22.16 -9.14 -14.30
C VAL A 530 23.20 -8.07 -13.93
N LEU A 531 23.47 -7.11 -14.81
CA LEU A 531 24.36 -5.99 -14.49
C LEU A 531 23.83 -5.05 -13.39
N ASP A 532 22.56 -5.18 -13.00
CA ASP A 532 21.96 -4.44 -11.89
C ASP A 532 22.17 -5.11 -10.53
N THR A 533 22.50 -6.41 -10.49
CA THR A 533 22.68 -7.16 -9.23
C THR A 533 24.11 -7.12 -8.69
N GLY A 534 25.07 -6.52 -9.39
CA GLY A 534 26.45 -6.46 -8.89
C GLY A 534 27.52 -6.03 -9.92
N LEU A 535 28.75 -6.47 -9.66
CA LEU A 535 29.92 -6.33 -10.53
C LEU A 535 30.18 -7.65 -11.24
N TYR A 536 30.49 -7.63 -12.54
CA TYR A 536 30.69 -8.85 -13.31
C TYR A 536 31.82 -8.73 -14.33
N LYS A 537 32.72 -9.72 -14.38
CA LYS A 537 33.61 -9.93 -15.52
C LYS A 537 32.80 -10.52 -16.69
N VAL A 538 33.34 -10.40 -17.91
CA VAL A 538 32.65 -10.83 -19.14
C VAL A 538 32.36 -12.35 -19.14
N GLN A 539 33.24 -13.15 -18.53
CA GLN A 539 33.08 -14.60 -18.38
C GLN A 539 31.91 -14.95 -17.44
N ASP A 540 31.83 -14.32 -16.26
CA ASP A 540 30.74 -14.54 -15.31
C ASP A 540 29.39 -14.05 -15.84
N MET A 541 29.37 -12.89 -16.49
CA MET A 541 28.16 -12.40 -17.16
C MET A 541 27.69 -13.38 -18.25
N ALA A 542 28.60 -13.97 -19.04
CA ALA A 542 28.26 -15.00 -20.03
C ALA A 542 27.70 -16.26 -19.35
N ARG A 543 28.35 -16.76 -18.29
CA ARG A 543 27.91 -17.92 -17.50
C ARG A 543 26.51 -17.72 -16.91
N VAL A 544 26.25 -16.58 -16.28
CA VAL A 544 24.96 -16.28 -15.61
C VAL A 544 23.83 -15.96 -16.60
N THR A 545 24.13 -15.46 -17.80
CA THR A 545 23.11 -15.12 -18.81
C THR A 545 22.90 -16.16 -19.90
N GLY A 546 23.80 -17.15 -20.02
CA GLY A 546 23.78 -18.17 -21.07
C GLY A 546 24.17 -17.65 -22.47
N TYR A 547 24.57 -16.38 -22.58
CA TYR A 547 25.04 -15.79 -23.84
C TYR A 547 26.53 -16.10 -24.05
N SER A 548 26.92 -16.44 -25.28
CA SER A 548 28.33 -16.58 -25.65
C SER A 548 29.12 -15.30 -25.39
N LEU A 549 30.43 -15.42 -25.10
CA LEU A 549 31.31 -14.29 -24.78
C LEU A 549 31.24 -13.15 -25.82
N ARG A 550 31.09 -13.47 -27.11
CA ARG A 550 30.91 -12.51 -28.22
C ARG A 550 29.60 -11.72 -28.08
N THR A 551 28.49 -12.39 -27.80
CA THR A 551 27.18 -11.76 -27.58
C THR A 551 27.16 -10.91 -26.31
N THR A 552 27.78 -11.41 -25.23
CA THR A 552 27.92 -10.70 -23.95
C THR A 552 28.72 -9.40 -24.10
N ARG A 553 29.88 -9.43 -24.80
CA ARG A 553 30.66 -8.21 -25.13
C ARG A 553 29.80 -7.20 -25.92
N ARG A 554 29.14 -7.65 -26.99
CA ARG A 554 28.24 -6.82 -27.81
C ARG A 554 27.12 -6.16 -26.98
N HIS A 555 26.50 -6.89 -26.05
CA HIS A 555 25.46 -6.31 -25.18
C HIS A 555 26.04 -5.23 -24.24
N LEU A 556 27.23 -5.47 -23.66
CA LEU A 556 27.91 -4.51 -22.78
C LEU A 556 28.39 -3.27 -23.54
N GLU A 557 28.85 -3.41 -24.79
CA GLU A 557 29.20 -2.33 -25.71
C GLU A 557 27.99 -1.46 -26.07
N ILE A 558 26.84 -2.06 -26.40
CA ILE A 558 25.58 -1.34 -26.63
C ILE A 558 25.18 -0.56 -25.36
N LEU A 559 25.27 -1.18 -24.18
CA LEU A 559 24.98 -0.50 -22.92
C LEU A 559 26.00 0.62 -22.62
N ARG A 560 27.27 0.49 -23.02
CA ARG A 560 28.31 1.53 -22.89
C ARG A 560 28.02 2.73 -23.81
N ALA A 561 27.67 2.49 -25.06
CA ALA A 561 27.34 3.55 -26.03
C ALA A 561 26.19 4.45 -25.53
N HIS A 562 25.19 3.85 -24.87
CA HIS A 562 24.08 4.58 -24.25
C HIS A 562 24.34 5.05 -22.81
N ARG A 563 25.58 4.96 -22.31
CA ARG A 563 26.00 5.32 -20.94
C ARG A 563 25.22 4.58 -19.82
N LEU A 564 24.68 3.41 -20.11
CA LEU A 564 23.97 2.54 -19.14
C LEU A 564 24.92 1.60 -18.39
N ALA A 565 26.01 1.20 -19.03
CA ALA A 565 27.08 0.38 -18.43
C ALA A 565 28.44 1.08 -18.56
N ARG A 566 29.36 0.73 -17.66
CA ARG A 566 30.79 1.06 -17.79
C ARG A 566 31.65 -0.02 -17.14
N THR A 567 32.91 -0.08 -17.55
CA THR A 567 33.95 -0.77 -16.78
C THR A 567 34.21 -0.03 -15.47
N SER A 568 34.63 -0.76 -14.44
CA SER A 568 35.13 -0.22 -13.18
C SER A 568 36.65 -0.38 -13.14
N GLU A 569 37.34 0.58 -12.53
CA GLU A 569 38.78 0.51 -12.24
C GLU A 569 39.04 -0.05 -10.83
N ARG A 570 38.07 0.14 -9.92
CA ARG A 570 38.01 -0.45 -8.57
C ARG A 570 36.54 -0.82 -8.24
N PRO A 571 36.27 -1.78 -7.34
CA PRO A 571 37.23 -2.64 -6.63
C PRO A 571 37.91 -3.66 -7.54
N GLU A 572 37.20 -4.19 -8.55
CA GLU A 572 37.80 -5.04 -9.59
C GLU A 572 38.09 -4.26 -10.87
N PRO A 573 39.34 -4.20 -11.34
CA PRO A 573 39.69 -3.66 -12.65
C PRO A 573 39.04 -4.48 -13.79
N GLY A 574 38.43 -3.80 -14.76
CA GLY A 574 37.85 -4.44 -15.96
C GLY A 574 36.51 -5.15 -15.74
N ALA A 575 36.05 -5.28 -14.50
CA ALA A 575 34.68 -5.69 -14.21
C ALA A 575 33.67 -4.63 -14.70
N TRP A 576 32.52 -5.09 -15.18
CA TRP A 576 31.45 -4.22 -15.66
C TRP A 576 30.45 -3.90 -14.55
N ARG A 577 29.89 -2.69 -14.58
CA ARG A 577 28.86 -2.23 -13.66
C ARG A 577 27.80 -1.36 -14.34
N ARG A 578 26.60 -1.33 -13.77
CA ARG A 578 25.56 -0.36 -14.14
C ARG A 578 25.99 1.06 -13.78
N THR A 579 25.63 2.02 -14.63
CA THR A 579 25.81 3.47 -14.43
C THR A 579 24.51 4.08 -13.92
N ARG A 580 24.57 5.15 -13.10
CA ARG A 580 23.40 5.86 -12.53
C ARG A 580 22.54 6.64 -13.57
N THR A 581 22.74 6.41 -14.86
CA THR A 581 22.00 7.04 -15.95
C THR A 581 20.52 6.61 -15.92
N ARG A 582 19.60 7.58 -15.88
CA ARG A 582 18.15 7.32 -15.89
C ARG A 582 17.75 6.65 -17.21
N LEU A 583 17.12 5.46 -17.14
CA LEU A 583 16.71 4.68 -18.31
C LEU A 583 15.78 5.49 -19.24
N HIS A 584 14.91 6.33 -18.68
CA HIS A 584 13.99 7.18 -19.43
C HIS A 584 14.71 8.18 -20.34
N THR A 585 15.77 8.84 -19.86
CA THR A 585 16.58 9.77 -20.65
C THR A 585 17.21 9.10 -21.87
N VAL A 586 17.59 7.83 -21.76
CA VAL A 586 18.05 7.03 -22.91
C VAL A 586 16.88 6.67 -23.82
N ALA A 587 15.73 6.23 -23.28
CA ALA A 587 14.54 5.90 -24.07
C ALA A 587 14.03 7.08 -24.92
N VAL A 588 14.09 8.31 -24.40
CA VAL A 588 13.78 9.53 -25.17
C VAL A 588 14.81 9.73 -26.29
N ARG A 589 16.11 9.68 -25.97
CA ARG A 589 17.20 9.87 -26.97
C ARG A 589 17.15 8.85 -28.12
N ILE A 590 16.69 7.62 -27.87
CA ILE A 590 16.57 6.56 -28.89
C ILE A 590 15.15 6.40 -29.46
N GLY A 591 14.27 7.40 -29.29
CA GLY A 591 12.90 7.39 -29.85
C GLY A 591 11.96 6.31 -29.28
N ALA A 592 12.39 5.55 -28.29
CA ALA A 592 11.65 4.42 -27.72
C ALA A 592 10.57 4.83 -26.71
N ALA A 593 10.65 6.05 -26.16
CA ALA A 593 9.73 6.56 -25.15
C ALA A 593 8.25 6.55 -25.59
N GLY A 594 7.38 6.28 -24.62
CA GLY A 594 5.93 6.15 -24.81
C GLY A 594 5.50 4.85 -25.48
N THR A 595 6.38 3.86 -25.67
CA THR A 595 6.04 2.62 -26.39
C THR A 595 5.10 1.74 -25.57
N ARG A 596 5.36 1.59 -24.27
CA ARG A 596 4.48 0.92 -23.31
C ARG A 596 3.15 1.67 -23.17
N GLU A 597 3.18 3.00 -23.14
CA GLU A 597 1.99 3.84 -23.02
C GLU A 597 1.08 3.76 -24.26
N ARG A 598 1.65 3.80 -25.47
CA ARG A 598 0.91 3.56 -26.72
C ARG A 598 0.21 2.19 -26.68
N ARG A 599 0.89 1.13 -26.22
CA ARG A 599 0.29 -0.21 -26.04
C ARG A 599 -0.78 -0.24 -24.94
N HIS A 600 -0.60 0.50 -23.85
CA HIS A 600 -1.59 0.61 -22.77
C HIS A 600 -2.91 1.17 -23.30
N ARG A 601 -2.87 2.28 -24.03
CA ARG A 601 -4.04 2.87 -24.72
C ARG A 601 -4.68 1.88 -25.70
N SER A 602 -3.89 1.27 -26.60
CA SER A 602 -4.42 0.29 -27.55
C SER A 602 -5.10 -0.91 -26.88
N TYR A 603 -4.53 -1.45 -25.79
CA TYR A 603 -5.09 -2.61 -25.11
C TYR A 603 -6.28 -2.26 -24.21
N ALA A 604 -6.37 -1.03 -23.68
CA ALA A 604 -7.57 -0.54 -23.00
C ALA A 604 -8.76 -0.48 -23.98
N ILE A 605 -8.55 0.12 -25.17
CA ILE A 605 -9.55 0.15 -26.25
C ILE A 605 -9.94 -1.27 -26.71
N GLU A 606 -8.98 -2.19 -26.85
CA GLU A 606 -9.29 -3.61 -27.17
C GLU A 606 -10.10 -4.31 -26.06
N ARG A 607 -9.86 -4.02 -24.77
CA ARG A 607 -10.61 -4.63 -23.66
C ARG A 607 -12.04 -4.11 -23.58
N GLU A 608 -12.23 -2.81 -23.71
CA GLU A 608 -13.55 -2.16 -23.64
C GLU A 608 -14.44 -2.56 -24.83
N ALA A 609 -13.89 -2.57 -26.05
CA ALA A 609 -14.60 -3.09 -27.22
C ALA A 609 -14.92 -4.60 -27.10
N TYR A 610 -14.15 -5.37 -26.31
CA TYR A 610 -14.47 -6.77 -26.01
C TYR A 610 -15.57 -6.89 -24.94
N THR A 611 -15.56 -6.07 -23.89
CA THR A 611 -16.66 -5.99 -22.92
C THR A 611 -17.99 -5.61 -23.59
N TRP A 612 -17.96 -4.63 -24.50
CA TRP A 612 -19.12 -4.25 -25.31
C TRP A 612 -19.61 -5.42 -26.19
N TRP A 613 -18.70 -6.17 -26.80
CA TRP A 613 -19.04 -7.36 -27.57
C TRP A 613 -19.64 -8.49 -26.71
N LEU A 614 -19.16 -8.69 -25.49
CA LEU A 614 -19.76 -9.64 -24.54
C LEU A 614 -21.16 -9.22 -24.10
N ALA A 615 -21.41 -7.93 -23.89
CA ALA A 615 -22.74 -7.41 -23.58
C ALA A 615 -23.71 -7.60 -24.77
N GLU A 616 -23.25 -7.34 -25.99
CA GLU A 616 -24.01 -7.63 -27.22
C GLU A 616 -24.29 -9.14 -27.36
N LEU A 617 -23.30 -10.02 -27.13
CA LEU A 617 -23.49 -11.47 -27.17
C LEU A 617 -24.46 -11.98 -26.10
N GLY A 618 -24.39 -11.43 -24.88
CA GLY A 618 -25.35 -11.70 -23.80
C GLY A 618 -26.77 -11.37 -24.24
N TRP A 619 -26.99 -10.14 -24.72
CA TRP A 619 -28.28 -9.72 -25.30
C TRP A 619 -28.67 -10.58 -26.51
N MET A 620 -27.74 -10.99 -27.37
CA MET A 620 -28.03 -11.83 -28.53
C MET A 620 -28.57 -13.20 -28.10
N ARG A 621 -28.03 -13.78 -27.02
CA ARG A 621 -28.44 -15.09 -26.46
C ARG A 621 -29.67 -15.06 -25.55
N THR A 622 -30.11 -13.90 -25.06
CA THR A 622 -31.31 -13.80 -24.19
C THR A 622 -32.60 -14.19 -24.93
N THR A 623 -33.51 -14.92 -24.28
CA THR A 623 -34.84 -15.25 -24.81
C THR A 623 -35.88 -14.15 -24.47
N GLY A 624 -37.09 -14.20 -25.04
CA GLY A 624 -38.21 -13.33 -24.63
C GLY A 624 -38.10 -11.83 -24.97
N LYS A 625 -37.20 -11.42 -25.87
CA LYS A 625 -36.95 -10.00 -26.20
C LYS A 625 -38.19 -9.31 -26.81
N ARG A 626 -38.75 -8.32 -26.12
CA ARG A 626 -39.71 -7.36 -26.73
C ARG A 626 -39.01 -6.60 -27.86
N ARG A 627 -39.62 -6.52 -29.05
CA ARG A 627 -39.07 -5.89 -30.26
C ARG A 627 -39.55 -4.46 -30.53
N ARG A 628 -40.56 -3.95 -29.82
CA ARG A 628 -41.06 -2.57 -29.98
C ARG A 628 -40.17 -1.56 -29.24
N PRO A 629 -39.93 -0.36 -29.81
CA PRO A 629 -39.53 0.82 -29.03
C PRO A 629 -40.60 1.16 -27.97
N PRO A 630 -40.26 1.88 -26.89
CA PRO A 630 -41.26 2.56 -26.07
C PRO A 630 -41.90 3.72 -26.84
N GLU A 631 -43.16 4.01 -26.54
CA GLU A 631 -43.85 5.22 -27.02
C GLU A 631 -43.15 6.50 -26.52
N PRO A 632 -43.15 7.61 -27.28
CA PRO A 632 -42.39 8.82 -26.95
C PRO A 632 -42.84 9.52 -25.66
N ASP A 633 -44.07 9.24 -25.19
CA ASP A 633 -44.69 9.83 -23.99
C ASP A 633 -44.20 9.20 -22.66
N GLN A 634 -43.57 8.02 -22.68
CA GLN A 634 -43.16 7.35 -21.43
C GLN A 634 -41.90 7.96 -20.80
N SER A 635 -42.12 9.02 -20.03
CA SER A 635 -41.15 9.88 -19.34
C SER A 635 -40.32 9.17 -18.25
N ARG A 636 -39.32 8.39 -18.68
CA ARG A 636 -37.99 8.26 -18.05
C ARG A 636 -37.91 8.16 -16.51
N LEU A 637 -38.66 7.28 -15.87
CA LEU A 637 -38.25 6.74 -14.56
C LEU A 637 -36.99 5.87 -14.75
N VAL A 638 -35.79 6.42 -14.54
CA VAL A 638 -34.50 5.71 -14.69
C VAL A 638 -34.16 4.95 -13.41
N LEU A 639 -34.53 3.66 -13.36
CA LEU A 639 -34.08 2.77 -12.28
C LEU A 639 -32.64 2.32 -12.54
N ALA A 640 -31.70 2.80 -11.74
CA ALA A 640 -30.31 2.30 -11.76
C ALA A 640 -30.23 0.84 -11.28
N GLY A 641 -29.40 0.03 -11.95
CA GLY A 641 -29.10 -1.35 -11.54
C GLY A 641 -29.76 -2.48 -12.36
N LEU A 642 -30.72 -2.19 -13.25
CA LEU A 642 -31.31 -3.21 -14.15
C LEU A 642 -30.87 -3.01 -15.62
N PRO A 643 -30.42 -4.06 -16.33
CA PRO A 643 -30.04 -3.96 -17.75
C PRO A 643 -31.25 -3.68 -18.67
N ARG A 644 -31.57 -2.39 -18.90
CA ARG A 644 -32.67 -2.00 -19.79
C ARG A 644 -32.31 -2.19 -21.26
N TRP A 645 -32.82 -3.27 -21.86
CA TRP A 645 -32.54 -3.65 -23.26
C TRP A 645 -33.00 -2.63 -24.33
N GLY A 646 -33.74 -1.58 -23.97
CA GLY A 646 -34.17 -0.52 -24.89
C GLY A 646 -33.09 0.53 -25.21
N ASN A 647 -32.32 0.98 -24.20
CA ASN A 647 -31.27 1.99 -24.36
C ASN A 647 -29.88 1.33 -24.32
N ARG A 648 -29.67 0.33 -25.18
CA ARG A 648 -28.38 -0.36 -25.31
C ARG A 648 -27.58 0.26 -26.45
N ASP A 649 -26.33 0.65 -26.19
CA ASP A 649 -25.39 0.98 -27.26
C ASP A 649 -25.19 -0.25 -28.14
N ARG A 650 -25.71 -0.19 -29.36
CA ARG A 650 -25.76 -1.34 -30.28
C ARG A 650 -24.38 -1.57 -30.88
N TYR A 651 -23.83 -2.78 -30.72
CA TYR A 651 -22.50 -3.08 -31.25
C TYR A 651 -22.47 -2.87 -32.78
N PRO A 652 -21.50 -2.10 -33.32
CA PRO A 652 -21.40 -1.79 -34.73
C PRO A 652 -21.43 -3.01 -35.64
N ARG A 653 -22.06 -2.83 -36.81
CA ARG A 653 -22.24 -3.90 -37.79
C ARG A 653 -21.65 -3.50 -39.13
N ASP A 654 -21.06 -4.48 -39.82
CA ASP A 654 -20.65 -4.30 -41.20
C ASP A 654 -21.86 -4.33 -42.16
N HIS A 655 -21.60 -4.11 -43.44
CA HIS A 655 -22.62 -4.15 -44.50
C HIS A 655 -23.21 -5.56 -44.75
N HIS A 656 -22.73 -6.59 -44.06
CA HIS A 656 -23.30 -7.93 -44.02
C HIS A 656 -24.01 -8.25 -42.69
N GLY A 657 -24.18 -7.28 -41.78
CA GLY A 657 -24.79 -7.45 -40.46
C GLY A 657 -23.92 -8.19 -39.43
N ARG A 658 -22.66 -8.51 -39.76
CA ARG A 658 -21.69 -9.15 -38.86
C ARG A 658 -21.10 -8.11 -37.90
N ALA A 659 -20.39 -8.55 -36.86
CA ALA A 659 -19.87 -7.63 -35.83
C ALA A 659 -18.62 -6.88 -36.30
N ASP A 660 -18.69 -5.55 -36.40
CA ASP A 660 -17.55 -4.74 -36.82
C ASP A 660 -16.65 -4.36 -35.62
N HIS A 661 -15.67 -5.23 -35.37
CA HIS A 661 -14.62 -5.02 -34.37
C HIS A 661 -13.61 -3.91 -34.74
N ARG A 662 -13.66 -3.31 -35.93
CA ARG A 662 -12.89 -2.11 -36.30
C ARG A 662 -13.67 -0.85 -35.92
N ALA A 663 -14.92 -0.72 -36.36
CA ALA A 663 -15.80 0.39 -36.00
C ALA A 663 -15.99 0.49 -34.48
N ALA A 664 -16.20 -0.62 -33.77
CA ALA A 664 -16.33 -0.61 -32.31
C ALA A 664 -15.09 -0.04 -31.58
N ARG A 665 -13.88 -0.38 -32.05
CA ARG A 665 -12.63 0.17 -31.48
C ARG A 665 -12.40 1.64 -31.86
N LEU A 666 -12.89 2.09 -33.01
CA LEU A 666 -12.87 3.49 -33.40
C LEU A 666 -13.83 4.32 -32.54
N GLY A 667 -15.06 3.84 -32.32
CA GLY A 667 -16.04 4.50 -31.43
C GLY A 667 -15.50 4.70 -30.01
N VAL A 668 -14.99 3.62 -29.39
CA VAL A 668 -14.35 3.66 -28.06
C VAL A 668 -13.14 4.61 -28.03
N ALA A 669 -12.32 4.64 -29.09
CA ALA A 669 -11.20 5.57 -29.17
C ALA A 669 -11.67 7.03 -29.24
N THR A 670 -12.70 7.34 -30.02
CA THR A 670 -13.30 8.68 -30.13
C THR A 670 -13.93 9.11 -28.80
N GLN A 671 -14.74 8.25 -28.16
CA GLN A 671 -15.34 8.53 -26.85
C GLN A 671 -14.28 8.88 -25.79
N ARG A 672 -13.16 8.14 -25.75
CA ARG A 672 -12.04 8.42 -24.83
C ARG A 672 -11.33 9.74 -25.13
N LEU A 673 -11.26 10.17 -26.39
CA LEU A 673 -10.72 11.49 -26.77
C LEU A 673 -11.70 12.61 -26.37
N SER A 674 -13.00 12.44 -26.62
CA SER A 674 -14.05 13.38 -26.19
C SER A 674 -14.22 13.51 -24.68
N ALA A 675 -13.75 12.52 -23.90
CA ALA A 675 -13.75 12.55 -22.43
C ALA A 675 -12.39 12.98 -21.83
N THR A 676 -11.45 13.48 -22.65
CA THR A 676 -10.15 14.02 -22.21
C THR A 676 -9.83 15.38 -22.86
N ALA A 677 -10.86 16.06 -23.36
CA ALA A 677 -10.87 17.43 -23.86
C ALA A 677 -11.99 18.21 -23.16
#